data_AF-A0A955BQS1-F1
#
_entry.id   AF-A0A955BQS1-F1
#
_cell.length_a   1.000
_cell.length_b   1.000
_cell.length_c   1.000
_cell.angle_alpha   90.00
_cell.angle_beta   90.00
_cell.angle_gamma   90.00
#
_symmetry.space_group_name_H-M   'P 1'
#
loop_
_entity.id
_entity.type
_entity.pdbx_description
1 polymer ?
#
loop_
_entity_poly.entity_id
_entity_poly.type
_entity_poly.pdbx_seq_one_letter_code
_entity_poly.pdbx_strand_id
1 'polypeptide(L)'
;MNATRVALHCLAAAVALAAPCHGQDAKRGIAGGSIDNANALNSRWYYQWGSTPNAAIDEFNGEYVPMIWSSNTSNVIPKVNQILGYQNDLNVQYVLGFNEPERSSQANMTVAQAIDVWDVMTDGFAGSGLKLVSPAGSGNEGKVWLEEFMSIVDARNSDGDPDNDLQVDEIAFHWYGNVSTTNPVQSANSFLSTVDQYWNQYQKPIWITEFAGLDFGDDDVTSPDLIAANAAFLNVVIPGLESRSYVNRYSWWQYGQSDNGEQDDSRLVEEIGGLWRPTVIGDQYIPSYLAGEAFDVAGASHGEDTIYLRGGEIRNTGAAVDNAVTYVYAIEGESELTGSANWGVGGGWVEIDAGASLQKLSSNTVTMRGTSVNNRGLLQVSAGVLNLSGGGVLAGSGATRVDGGAVLALGDAPDRSGASFTQSLELYGGTIDAKQTIDGTHVISGISTLHATSKFGGDGSLVVSGAIVAPGGGGGGGIEKIDAGTLIISSAANTYQGDTVVRQGKLQVTGSGALSPASNIVVDNDGVLDVAAHAMGYTIAGRSLTLRGQVLGSLVAAANSQVTVLNSAATISGNLQLVNSTATVGGVGFNETALAAPIVSAGLDLNFDAALDLGGDAVWIDAQSGQSLSFAGAAATVSITDAAVPQLSAAYDVAAAGGAGGLNNYFELNGPRSVQDATFEAWFYVDSTGAGGDQVIFEAGGAGRGLSLQLNDAMLSFNVNGDGSGPTISVTTAVAPGWRHAVGVVDIEGTNDDLANDSISLYVDNALAGTVDNVLIDDWAGGNTSGIGASADSLGAGGTPIDYHGQIAAVRYYRNVAFDAAQVAQNYDAIVSVSDPLPTAFHVQGDYVQDAGSTLQMDLLSPEDHDMLVVDGNAALAGTLEIGSIAGFAPQFGDAFTVLTAAGGLNGRFDSITTPAIAGGVLVPRYAGNELTLFFAGSEADLDFDGVVGPQDLAIWSSSYGGGDGGDVDLNGTTDGNDFLLWQRQYAASSASQSLLTTPEPVSLALAMCAAASSYVVGFARRRPGARRFRHARCRATEIA
;
A
#
# COMPACT_ATOMS: atom_id res chain seq x y z
N MET A 1 58.92 30.26 -32.67
CA MET A 1 58.10 30.38 -33.91
C MET A 1 56.86 29.55 -33.70
N ASN A 2 55.61 29.94 -33.94
CA ASN A 2 54.92 31.24 -34.17
C ASN A 2 53.54 31.07 -33.46
N ALA A 3 52.85 32.07 -32.89
CA ALA A 3 52.13 33.17 -33.55
C ALA A 3 51.22 32.68 -34.72
N THR A 4 49.92 33.01 -34.83
CA THR A 4 49.11 34.05 -34.15
C THR A 4 47.60 33.74 -34.23
N ARG A 5 46.82 34.26 -33.26
CA ARG A 5 45.37 34.63 -33.29
C ARG A 5 44.49 34.21 -34.49
N VAL A 6 43.29 33.69 -34.20
CA VAL A 6 42.01 34.44 -34.37
C VAL A 6 41.16 34.18 -33.12
N ALA A 7 40.33 35.14 -32.71
CA ALA A 7 39.37 34.98 -31.62
C ALA A 7 37.93 35.05 -32.15
N LEU A 8 37.01 34.31 -31.53
CA LEU A 8 35.58 34.53 -31.66
C LEU A 8 34.98 34.52 -30.24
N HIS A 9 34.41 35.65 -29.82
CA HIS A 9 33.77 35.75 -28.51
C HIS A 9 32.33 35.27 -28.62
N CYS A 10 32.02 34.10 -28.07
CA CYS A 10 30.67 33.83 -27.57
C CYS A 10 30.64 34.26 -26.11
N LEU A 11 29.88 35.33 -25.82
CA LEU A 11 29.64 35.79 -24.46
C LEU A 11 28.66 34.81 -23.79
N ALA A 12 29.18 33.67 -23.34
CA ALA A 12 28.48 32.81 -22.40
C ALA A 12 28.39 33.56 -21.06
N ALA A 13 27.37 34.41 -20.94
CA ALA A 13 26.98 34.95 -19.65
C ALA A 13 26.60 33.76 -18.78
N ALA A 14 27.47 33.44 -17.81
CA ALA A 14 27.14 32.51 -16.76
C ALA A 14 26.07 33.18 -15.88
N VAL A 15 24.81 33.04 -16.31
CA VAL A 15 23.69 33.02 -15.40
C VAL A 15 23.93 31.80 -14.52
N ALA A 16 24.65 32.02 -13.42
CA ALA A 16 24.55 31.14 -12.29
C ALA A 16 23.07 31.18 -11.89
N LEU A 17 22.35 30.12 -12.24
CA LEU A 17 21.12 29.78 -11.56
C LEU A 17 21.52 29.58 -10.10
N ALA A 18 21.32 30.63 -9.30
CA ALA A 18 21.39 30.51 -7.87
C ALA A 18 20.24 29.60 -7.47
N ALA A 19 20.55 28.30 -7.32
CA ALA A 19 19.74 27.44 -6.49
C ALA A 19 19.65 28.15 -5.12
N PRO A 20 18.44 28.41 -4.58
CA PRO A 20 18.30 29.09 -3.31
C PRO A 20 18.86 28.16 -2.22
N CYS A 21 20.12 28.40 -1.85
CA CYS A 21 20.84 27.60 -0.87
C CYS A 21 20.38 27.98 0.54
N HIS A 22 19.17 27.57 0.92
CA HIS A 22 18.63 27.68 2.28
C HIS A 22 19.31 26.71 3.27
N GLY A 23 20.63 26.54 3.15
CA GLY A 23 21.46 25.85 4.11
C GLY A 23 21.79 26.79 5.27
N GLN A 24 20.87 26.89 6.23
CA GLN A 24 21.03 27.52 7.55
C GLN A 24 21.85 28.83 7.59
N ASP A 25 21.17 29.96 7.43
CA ASP A 25 21.75 31.32 7.53
C ASP A 25 22.35 31.61 8.92
N ALA A 26 23.59 31.16 9.15
CA ALA A 26 24.30 31.23 10.43
C ALA A 26 24.54 32.66 10.96
N LYS A 27 24.27 33.68 10.13
CA LYS A 27 24.43 35.10 10.44
C LYS A 27 23.18 35.72 11.08
N ARG A 28 22.01 35.14 10.83
CA ARG A 28 20.72 35.69 11.26
C ARG A 28 20.55 35.54 12.77
N GLY A 29 20.09 36.59 13.43
CA GLY A 29 19.80 36.58 14.85
C GLY A 29 18.83 37.69 15.24
N ILE A 30 18.61 37.85 16.54
CA ILE A 30 17.61 38.80 17.03
C ILE A 30 18.05 39.60 18.25
N ALA A 31 17.62 40.86 18.27
CA ALA A 31 17.77 41.81 19.35
C ALA A 31 16.48 41.87 20.17
N GLY A 32 16.54 41.40 21.42
CA GLY A 32 15.39 41.32 22.32
C GLY A 32 14.36 40.26 21.90
N GLY A 33 13.15 40.38 22.47
CA GLY A 33 12.10 39.37 22.36
C GLY A 33 12.24 38.23 23.39
N SER A 34 11.30 37.28 23.36
CA SER A 34 11.39 36.03 24.11
C SER A 34 12.25 34.99 23.37
N ILE A 35 12.55 33.86 24.03
CA ILE A 35 13.26 32.75 23.38
C ILE A 35 12.37 32.07 22.34
N ASP A 36 11.06 31.95 22.59
CA ASP A 36 10.07 31.46 21.61
C ASP A 36 10.06 32.33 20.35
N ASN A 37 10.11 33.66 20.52
CA ASN A 37 10.20 34.62 19.43
C ASN A 37 11.52 34.43 18.65
N ALA A 38 12.65 34.23 19.32
CA ALA A 38 13.93 33.97 18.66
C ALA A 38 13.94 32.63 17.87
N ASN A 39 13.40 31.57 18.46
CA ASN A 39 13.25 30.25 17.81
C ASN A 39 12.30 30.31 16.61
N ALA A 40 11.15 30.99 16.74
CA ALA A 40 10.20 31.19 15.63
C ALA A 40 10.81 31.97 14.45
N LEU A 41 11.80 32.82 14.73
CA LEU A 41 12.59 33.54 13.72
C LEU A 41 13.74 32.69 13.14
N ASN A 42 13.84 31.39 13.47
CA ASN A 42 14.95 30.48 13.15
C ASN A 42 16.32 31.14 13.39
N SER A 43 16.44 31.93 14.47
CA SER A 43 17.61 32.78 14.75
C SER A 43 18.77 31.97 15.32
N ARG A 44 19.99 32.19 14.80
CA ARG A 44 21.20 31.47 15.26
C ARG A 44 21.99 32.19 16.35
N TRP A 45 21.59 33.41 16.70
CA TRP A 45 22.10 34.11 17.88
C TRP A 45 21.06 35.07 18.46
N TYR A 46 21.14 35.32 19.76
CA TYR A 46 20.19 36.14 20.54
C TYR A 46 20.95 37.04 21.52
N TYR A 47 20.52 38.29 21.67
CA TYR A 47 20.98 39.17 22.74
C TYR A 47 19.88 40.10 23.26
N GLN A 48 20.06 40.62 24.48
CA GLN A 48 19.07 41.42 25.21
C GLN A 48 19.71 42.58 26.01
N TRP A 49 20.68 43.29 25.40
CA TRP A 49 21.43 44.43 25.98
C TRP A 49 22.05 44.22 27.38
N GLY A 50 22.26 42.97 27.77
CA GLY A 50 22.64 42.60 29.13
C GLY A 50 23.73 41.53 29.18
N SER A 51 24.44 41.52 30.30
CA SER A 51 25.47 40.54 30.65
C SER A 51 24.91 39.31 31.39
N THR A 52 23.57 39.21 31.44
CA THR A 52 22.81 38.14 32.13
C THR A 52 21.92 37.45 31.10
N PRO A 53 21.97 36.11 30.97
CA PRO A 53 21.11 35.36 30.06
C PRO A 53 19.63 35.48 30.43
N ASN A 54 18.76 35.11 29.49
CA ASN A 54 17.35 34.89 29.77
C ASN A 54 17.18 33.66 30.68
N ALA A 55 16.10 33.59 31.46
CA ALA A 55 15.83 32.45 32.33
C ALA A 55 15.47 31.17 31.54
N ALA A 56 15.01 31.31 30.29
CA ALA A 56 14.70 30.23 29.36
C ALA A 56 15.81 30.03 28.30
N ILE A 57 17.04 30.51 28.52
CA ILE A 57 18.07 30.50 27.47
C ILE A 57 18.48 29.09 27.01
N ASP A 58 18.33 28.09 27.90
CA ASP A 58 18.60 26.67 27.63
C ASP A 58 17.62 26.08 26.58
N GLU A 59 16.56 26.82 26.23
CA GLU A 59 15.53 26.46 25.23
C GLU A 59 15.81 27.12 23.85
N PHE A 60 16.93 27.82 23.68
CA PHE A 60 17.26 28.55 22.44
C PHE A 60 18.10 27.74 21.44
N ASN A 61 17.64 27.64 20.19
CA ASN A 61 18.32 26.95 19.08
C ASN A 61 19.43 27.83 18.41
N GLY A 62 20.33 28.39 19.23
CA GLY A 62 21.40 29.31 18.80
C GLY A 62 22.33 29.78 19.92
N GLU A 63 23.25 30.70 19.61
CA GLU A 63 24.19 31.25 20.61
C GLU A 63 23.59 32.42 21.39
N TYR A 64 23.63 32.37 22.73
CA TYR A 64 23.44 33.58 23.54
C TYR A 64 24.68 34.47 23.49
N VAL A 65 24.51 35.70 23.00
CA VAL A 65 25.59 36.70 22.97
C VAL A 65 25.36 37.75 24.07
N PRO A 66 26.14 37.74 25.17
CA PRO A 66 26.05 38.76 26.20
C PRO A 66 26.62 40.12 25.75
N MET A 67 26.09 41.19 26.34
CA MET A 67 26.52 42.57 26.07
C MET A 67 27.00 43.27 27.34
N ILE A 68 28.06 44.07 27.22
CA ILE A 68 28.47 45.07 28.23
C ILE A 68 28.00 46.44 27.74
N TRP A 69 26.68 46.68 27.78
CA TRP A 69 26.00 47.86 27.22
C TRP A 69 26.65 49.21 27.60
N SER A 70 27.04 49.39 28.85
CA SER A 70 27.87 50.50 29.36
C SER A 70 28.55 50.09 30.67
N SER A 71 29.71 50.65 31.01
CA SER A 71 30.41 50.39 32.27
C SER A 71 31.42 51.47 32.65
N ASN A 72 32.05 51.30 33.82
CA ASN A 72 33.26 52.02 34.23
C ASN A 72 34.25 51.02 34.87
N THR A 73 35.50 51.43 35.04
CA THR A 73 36.58 50.57 35.57
C THR A 73 36.32 49.99 36.96
N SER A 74 35.40 50.58 37.74
CA SER A 74 35.02 50.08 39.07
C SER A 74 33.87 49.06 39.04
N ASN A 75 33.16 48.88 37.91
CA ASN A 75 32.01 47.96 37.82
C ASN A 75 32.02 47.00 36.61
N VAL A 76 33.04 47.04 35.76
CA VAL A 76 33.14 46.13 34.61
C VAL A 76 33.59 44.71 34.99
N ILE A 77 34.56 44.56 35.90
CA ILE A 77 35.06 43.25 36.37
C ILE A 77 33.94 42.32 36.91
N PRO A 78 32.94 42.79 37.67
CA PRO A 78 31.77 41.98 38.01
C PRO A 78 31.00 41.41 36.81
N LYS A 79 30.89 42.15 35.69
CA LYS A 79 30.21 41.68 34.46
C LYS A 79 31.06 40.67 33.70
N VAL A 80 32.37 40.93 33.60
CA VAL A 80 33.35 39.98 33.05
C VAL A 80 33.27 38.65 33.80
N ASN A 81 33.39 38.68 35.13
CA ASN A 81 33.29 37.49 35.98
C ASN A 81 31.93 36.79 35.89
N GLN A 82 30.84 37.52 35.63
CA GLN A 82 29.52 36.93 35.39
C GLN A 82 29.51 36.13 34.08
N ILE A 83 29.97 36.73 32.97
CA ILE A 83 30.06 36.09 31.65
C ILE A 83 30.98 34.87 31.70
N LEU A 84 32.19 35.02 32.26
CA LEU A 84 33.15 33.92 32.44
C LEU A 84 32.57 32.74 33.24
N GLY A 85 31.60 33.02 34.12
CA GLY A 85 30.94 32.05 34.99
C GLY A 85 29.91 31.15 34.32
N TYR A 86 29.41 31.50 33.12
CA TYR A 86 28.48 30.67 32.34
C TYR A 86 28.91 30.41 30.89
N GLN A 87 29.98 31.04 30.40
CA GLN A 87 30.42 30.94 29.00
C GLN A 87 30.54 29.50 28.47
N ASN A 88 31.01 28.56 29.31
CA ASN A 88 31.23 27.17 28.92
C ASN A 88 29.94 26.35 28.92
N ASP A 89 29.00 26.71 29.80
CA ASP A 89 27.72 26.01 29.96
C ASP A 89 26.77 26.38 28.82
N LEU A 90 26.83 27.65 28.35
CA LEU A 90 26.04 28.18 27.24
C LEU A 90 26.81 28.26 25.89
N ASN A 91 28.02 27.71 25.81
CA ASN A 91 28.91 27.73 24.62
C ASN A 91 29.05 29.13 23.96
N VAL A 92 29.20 30.16 24.78
CA VAL A 92 29.36 31.56 24.34
C VAL A 92 30.71 31.73 23.65
N GLN A 93 30.71 32.38 22.50
CA GLN A 93 31.92 32.65 21.69
C GLN A 93 32.21 34.16 21.59
N TYR A 94 31.19 35.02 21.75
CA TYR A 94 31.31 36.47 21.55
C TYR A 94 30.77 37.28 22.74
N VAL A 95 31.33 38.47 22.94
CA VAL A 95 30.79 39.50 23.83
C VAL A 95 30.62 40.80 23.04
N LEU A 96 29.43 41.38 23.10
CA LEU A 96 29.14 42.69 22.50
C LEU A 96 29.62 43.84 23.41
N GLY A 97 30.23 44.86 22.79
CA GLY A 97 30.71 46.07 23.45
C GLY A 97 29.61 47.06 23.88
N PHE A 98 30.00 48.34 24.01
CA PHE A 98 29.10 49.40 24.46
C PHE A 98 28.06 49.78 23.40
N ASN A 99 26.84 50.14 23.83
CA ASN A 99 25.68 50.37 22.97
C ASN A 99 25.46 51.87 22.70
N GLU A 100 25.63 52.30 21.45
CA GLU A 100 25.49 53.71 21.01
C GLU A 100 26.22 54.69 21.97
N PRO A 101 27.53 54.49 22.25
CA PRO A 101 28.27 55.30 23.23
C PRO A 101 28.32 56.79 22.89
N GLU A 102 28.10 57.17 21.63
CA GLU A 102 27.95 58.55 21.19
C GLU A 102 26.68 59.24 21.72
N ARG A 103 25.64 58.49 22.09
CA ARG A 103 24.33 59.05 22.48
C ARG A 103 24.22 59.25 23.98
N SER A 104 23.78 60.44 24.37
CA SER A 104 23.51 60.82 25.77
C SER A 104 22.33 60.09 26.42
N SER A 105 21.46 59.47 25.61
CA SER A 105 20.34 58.63 26.04
C SER A 105 20.68 57.13 26.15
N GLN A 106 21.87 56.72 25.71
CA GLN A 106 22.32 55.33 25.64
C GLN A 106 23.56 55.16 26.55
N ALA A 107 24.59 54.41 26.11
CA ALA A 107 25.76 54.13 26.94
C ALA A 107 26.53 55.38 27.38
N ASN A 108 26.47 56.47 26.59
CA ASN A 108 26.95 57.82 26.93
C ASN A 108 28.40 57.84 27.44
N MET A 109 29.33 57.38 26.60
CA MET A 109 30.74 57.22 26.94
C MET A 109 31.61 58.05 25.99
N THR A 110 32.52 58.86 26.52
CA THR A 110 33.60 59.41 25.69
C THR A 110 34.54 58.28 25.27
N VAL A 111 35.20 58.43 24.12
CA VAL A 111 36.18 57.45 23.60
C VAL A 111 37.24 57.10 24.65
N ALA A 112 37.76 58.09 25.39
CA ALA A 112 38.73 57.86 26.47
C ALA A 112 38.16 56.96 27.58
N GLN A 113 36.93 57.19 28.03
CA GLN A 113 36.28 56.33 29.04
C GLN A 113 35.99 54.93 28.50
N ALA A 114 35.67 54.80 27.22
CA ALA A 114 35.49 53.50 26.59
C ALA A 114 36.81 52.72 26.52
N ILE A 115 37.91 53.37 26.11
CA ILE A 115 39.26 52.80 26.12
C ILE A 115 39.67 52.37 27.54
N ASP A 116 39.52 53.23 28.56
CA ASP A 116 39.82 52.89 29.97
C ASP A 116 39.06 51.65 30.48
N VAL A 117 37.86 51.39 29.96
CA VAL A 117 37.04 50.21 30.33
C VAL A 117 37.37 48.99 29.46
N TRP A 118 37.72 49.20 28.19
CA TRP A 118 38.08 48.15 27.23
C TRP A 118 39.43 47.50 27.55
N ASP A 119 40.35 48.29 28.10
CA ASP A 119 41.58 47.88 28.77
C ASP A 119 41.29 46.75 29.79
N VAL A 120 40.43 47.05 30.76
CA VAL A 120 40.02 46.15 31.83
C VAL A 120 39.14 44.98 31.33
N MET A 121 38.44 45.13 30.20
CA MET A 121 37.74 44.01 29.54
C MET A 121 38.71 43.06 28.84
N THR A 122 39.74 43.58 28.16
CA THR A 122 40.75 42.77 27.46
C THR A 122 41.52 41.93 28.46
N ASP A 123 42.06 42.55 29.52
CA ASP A 123 42.67 41.86 30.67
C ASP A 123 41.72 40.83 31.30
N GLY A 124 40.45 41.23 31.48
CA GLY A 124 39.44 40.43 32.15
C GLY A 124 39.04 39.17 31.38
N PHE A 125 39.03 39.21 30.05
CA PHE A 125 38.71 38.07 29.18
C PHE A 125 39.95 37.32 28.67
N ALA A 126 41.16 37.76 29.01
CA ALA A 126 42.41 37.18 28.55
C ALA A 126 42.50 35.66 28.78
N GLY A 127 42.69 34.89 27.70
CA GLY A 127 42.78 33.43 27.74
C GLY A 127 41.45 32.67 27.88
N SER A 128 40.31 33.36 27.90
CA SER A 128 38.97 32.71 27.86
C SER A 128 38.65 32.04 26.52
N GLY A 129 39.15 32.61 25.42
CA GLY A 129 38.77 32.24 24.06
C GLY A 129 37.57 33.03 23.51
N LEU A 130 36.91 33.87 24.32
CA LEU A 130 35.87 34.79 23.88
C LEU A 130 36.44 35.85 22.94
N LYS A 131 35.67 36.20 21.91
CA LYS A 131 35.91 37.34 21.03
C LYS A 131 35.19 38.58 21.51
N LEU A 132 35.81 39.75 21.36
CA LEU A 132 35.19 41.03 21.68
C LEU A 132 34.77 41.76 20.40
N VAL A 133 33.46 42.00 20.27
CA VAL A 133 32.88 42.77 19.16
C VAL A 133 32.80 44.23 19.58
N SER A 134 33.24 45.16 18.71
CA SER A 134 33.42 46.59 19.04
C SER A 134 32.17 47.24 19.64
N PRO A 135 32.32 48.40 20.32
CA PRO A 135 31.19 49.28 20.61
C PRO A 135 30.39 49.56 19.33
N ALA A 136 29.07 49.48 19.42
CA ALA A 136 28.16 49.60 18.28
C ALA A 136 27.60 51.03 18.24
N GLY A 137 28.16 51.86 17.36
CA GLY A 137 27.71 53.23 17.13
C GLY A 137 26.62 53.32 16.05
N SER A 138 25.82 54.37 16.11
CA SER A 138 24.72 54.65 15.18
C SER A 138 24.93 55.91 14.35
N GLY A 139 24.39 55.94 13.13
CA GLY A 139 24.42 57.13 12.26
C GLY A 139 25.84 57.58 11.88
N ASN A 140 26.02 58.89 11.69
CA ASN A 140 27.32 59.47 11.34
C ASN A 140 28.16 59.73 12.61
N GLU A 141 27.51 60.12 13.70
CA GLU A 141 28.09 60.41 15.01
C GLU A 141 28.77 59.17 15.59
N GLY A 142 28.09 58.02 15.59
CA GLY A 142 28.63 56.74 16.05
C GLY A 142 29.74 56.21 15.14
N LYS A 143 29.65 56.46 13.83
CA LYS A 143 30.74 56.15 12.90
C LYS A 143 32.02 56.93 13.24
N VAL A 144 31.92 58.25 13.45
CA VAL A 144 33.06 59.11 13.82
C VAL A 144 33.61 58.74 15.20
N TRP A 145 32.74 58.43 16.16
CA TRP A 145 33.15 57.93 17.48
C TRP A 145 33.95 56.63 17.38
N LEU A 146 33.49 55.69 16.54
CA LEU A 146 34.18 54.40 16.33
C LEU A 146 35.48 54.55 15.55
N GLU A 147 35.56 55.48 14.58
CA GLU A 147 36.80 55.83 13.89
C GLU A 147 37.86 56.36 14.89
N GLU A 148 37.46 57.20 15.85
CA GLU A 148 38.37 57.67 16.92
C GLU A 148 38.77 56.52 17.86
N PHE A 149 37.82 55.70 18.34
CA PHE A 149 38.09 54.54 19.20
C PHE A 149 39.06 53.54 18.56
N MET A 150 38.76 53.11 17.33
CA MET A 150 39.61 52.15 16.60
C MET A 150 40.99 52.73 16.30
N SER A 151 41.11 54.05 16.06
CA SER A 151 42.43 54.68 15.87
C SER A 151 43.33 54.60 17.11
N ILE A 152 42.76 54.51 18.32
CA ILE A 152 43.51 54.33 19.57
C ILE A 152 43.85 52.85 19.78
N VAL A 153 42.93 51.92 19.45
CA VAL A 153 43.18 50.48 19.44
C VAL A 153 44.33 50.14 18.49
N ASP A 154 44.25 50.56 17.23
CA ASP A 154 45.29 50.30 16.22
C ASP A 154 46.64 50.94 16.61
N ALA A 155 46.62 52.09 17.30
CA ALA A 155 47.84 52.78 17.76
C ALA A 155 48.53 52.05 18.94
N ARG A 156 47.77 51.53 19.90
CA ARG A 156 48.30 50.69 20.99
C ARG A 156 48.84 49.37 20.44
N ASN A 157 48.01 48.65 19.68
CA ASN A 157 48.32 47.34 19.09
C ASN A 157 49.46 47.38 18.03
N SER A 158 50.01 48.57 17.76
CA SER A 158 51.16 48.80 16.87
C SER A 158 52.38 49.41 17.58
N ASP A 159 52.31 49.73 18.88
CA ASP A 159 53.43 50.37 19.60
C ASP A 159 54.55 49.40 20.01
N GLY A 160 54.21 48.11 20.15
CA GLY A 160 55.13 47.01 20.42
C GLY A 160 55.16 46.52 21.87
N ASP A 161 54.28 47.02 22.74
CA ASP A 161 54.08 46.56 24.11
C ASP A 161 52.81 45.69 24.23
N PRO A 162 52.90 44.34 24.19
CA PRO A 162 51.73 43.46 24.18
C PRO A 162 50.96 43.45 25.51
N ASP A 163 51.51 44.04 26.57
CA ASP A 163 50.80 44.28 27.84
C ASP A 163 49.87 45.53 27.75
N ASN A 164 49.79 46.18 26.57
CA ASN A 164 48.96 47.36 26.25
C ASN A 164 47.97 47.11 25.08
N ASP A 165 48.01 45.93 24.45
CA ASP A 165 47.15 45.54 23.33
C ASP A 165 45.67 45.47 23.75
N LEU A 166 44.77 46.04 22.94
CA LEU A 166 43.32 45.99 23.13
C LEU A 166 42.67 44.98 22.17
N GLN A 167 41.94 44.01 22.71
CA GLN A 167 41.26 42.99 21.89
C GLN A 167 39.99 43.56 21.26
N VAL A 168 39.98 43.76 19.95
CA VAL A 168 38.78 43.98 19.15
C VAL A 168 38.83 43.04 17.96
N ASP A 169 38.02 42.00 17.95
CA ASP A 169 38.04 40.96 16.90
C ASP A 169 37.22 41.40 15.69
N GLU A 170 35.99 41.88 15.94
CA GLU A 170 34.95 42.11 14.94
C GLU A 170 34.25 43.46 15.20
N ILE A 171 33.67 44.06 14.16
CA ILE A 171 33.17 45.45 14.19
C ILE A 171 31.64 45.47 14.13
N ALA A 172 30.99 46.09 15.12
CA ALA A 172 29.54 46.31 15.14
C ALA A 172 29.16 47.76 14.81
N PHE A 173 27.99 47.94 14.17
CA PHE A 173 27.33 49.24 14.02
C PHE A 173 25.81 49.08 13.93
N HIS A 174 25.06 50.15 14.21
CA HIS A 174 23.60 50.20 14.10
C HIS A 174 23.16 51.04 12.90
N TRP A 175 22.06 50.64 12.24
CA TRP A 175 21.48 51.39 11.12
C TRP A 175 19.98 51.61 11.27
N TYR A 176 19.60 52.86 11.52
CA TYR A 176 18.23 53.32 11.50
C TYR A 176 18.08 54.38 10.41
N GLY A 177 17.27 54.09 9.39
CA GLY A 177 17.16 54.94 8.21
C GLY A 177 15.76 54.97 7.61
N ASN A 178 15.42 56.07 6.97
CA ASN A 178 14.17 56.21 6.23
C ASN A 178 14.22 55.29 4.97
N VAL A 179 13.46 54.20 5.00
CA VAL A 179 13.32 53.28 3.86
C VAL A 179 12.28 53.86 2.92
N SER A 180 12.74 54.36 1.77
CA SER A 180 11.86 55.12 0.87
C SER A 180 10.74 54.26 0.31
N THR A 181 9.49 54.58 0.66
CA THR A 181 8.26 53.94 0.17
C THR A 181 8.10 53.97 -1.36
N THR A 182 8.81 54.88 -2.05
CA THR A 182 8.81 54.97 -3.52
C THR A 182 10.02 54.31 -4.18
N ASN A 183 11.07 53.96 -3.43
CA ASN A 183 12.25 53.25 -3.94
C ASN A 183 13.00 52.48 -2.81
N PRO A 184 12.40 51.42 -2.23
CA PRO A 184 13.02 50.67 -1.14
C PRO A 184 14.29 49.94 -1.59
N VAL A 185 14.36 49.53 -2.87
CA VAL A 185 15.54 48.91 -3.50
C VAL A 185 16.75 49.85 -3.48
N GLN A 186 16.58 51.15 -3.72
CA GLN A 186 17.68 52.13 -3.60
C GLN A 186 18.12 52.31 -2.14
N SER A 187 17.17 52.27 -1.19
CA SER A 187 17.49 52.32 0.25
C SER A 187 18.31 51.10 0.67
N ALA A 188 17.92 49.90 0.24
CA ALA A 188 18.64 48.64 0.47
C ALA A 188 20.08 48.66 -0.08
N ASN A 189 20.25 49.10 -1.33
CA ASN A 189 21.59 49.23 -1.94
C ASN A 189 22.45 50.28 -1.21
N SER A 190 21.84 51.32 -0.64
CA SER A 190 22.56 52.36 0.15
C SER A 190 22.98 51.84 1.53
N PHE A 191 22.16 51.02 2.18
CA PHE A 191 22.52 50.29 3.40
C PHE A 191 23.65 49.29 3.13
N LEU A 192 23.55 48.45 2.11
CA LEU A 192 24.60 47.48 1.75
C LEU A 192 25.93 48.18 1.40
N SER A 193 25.89 49.32 0.71
CA SER A 193 27.08 50.17 0.48
C SER A 193 27.69 50.73 1.77
N THR A 194 26.90 50.87 2.84
CA THR A 194 27.39 51.27 4.18
C THR A 194 28.09 50.09 4.87
N VAL A 195 27.53 48.88 4.80
CA VAL A 195 28.18 47.63 5.25
C VAL A 195 29.55 47.46 4.56
N ASP A 196 29.60 47.68 3.25
CA ASP A 196 30.84 47.64 2.45
C ASP A 196 31.88 48.64 2.98
N GLN A 197 31.46 49.86 3.37
CA GLN A 197 32.37 50.89 3.88
C GLN A 197 33.00 50.50 5.23
N TYR A 198 32.22 49.93 6.17
CA TYR A 198 32.77 49.46 7.45
C TYR A 198 33.84 48.37 7.23
N TRP A 199 33.59 47.41 6.34
CA TRP A 199 34.59 46.39 6.01
C TRP A 199 35.83 46.97 5.32
N ASN A 200 35.66 47.86 4.33
CA ASN A 200 36.79 48.49 3.64
C ASN A 200 37.64 49.36 4.59
N GLN A 201 37.05 49.95 5.63
CA GLN A 201 37.77 50.78 6.62
C GLN A 201 38.59 49.93 7.60
N TYR A 202 38.01 48.87 8.17
CA TYR A 202 38.61 48.14 9.31
C TYR A 202 39.20 46.77 8.96
N GLN A 203 38.84 46.17 7.81
CA GLN A 203 39.28 44.85 7.36
C GLN A 203 39.07 43.70 8.38
N LYS A 204 38.13 43.89 9.31
CA LYS A 204 37.62 42.92 10.29
C LYS A 204 36.23 42.42 9.88
N PRO A 205 35.75 41.27 10.39
CA PRO A 205 34.38 40.84 10.19
C PRO A 205 33.37 41.85 10.75
N ILE A 206 32.20 41.94 10.12
CA ILE A 206 31.17 42.94 10.40
C ILE A 206 29.95 42.31 11.05
N TRP A 207 29.44 42.97 12.08
CA TRP A 207 28.16 42.73 12.73
C TRP A 207 27.23 43.93 12.48
N ILE A 208 25.97 43.66 12.18
CA ILE A 208 24.91 44.67 12.18
C ILE A 208 23.95 44.30 13.30
N THR A 209 24.28 44.73 14.52
CA THR A 209 23.57 44.31 15.76
C THR A 209 22.14 44.83 15.84
N GLU A 210 21.85 45.96 15.20
CA GLU A 210 20.50 46.50 15.03
C GLU A 210 20.39 47.16 13.64
N PHE A 211 19.37 46.80 12.85
CA PHE A 211 18.95 47.60 11.71
C PHE A 211 17.46 47.52 11.42
N ALA A 212 16.83 48.66 11.10
CA ALA A 212 15.46 48.71 10.57
C ALA A 212 15.19 50.00 9.77
N GLY A 213 14.16 49.94 8.93
CA GLY A 213 13.46 51.13 8.46
C GLY A 213 12.40 51.54 9.47
N LEU A 214 12.50 52.77 9.99
CA LEU A 214 11.60 53.30 11.01
C LEU A 214 11.10 54.69 10.62
N ASP A 215 9.81 54.95 10.85
CA ASP A 215 9.27 56.30 10.99
C ASP A 215 9.49 56.77 12.44
N PHE A 216 10.03 57.97 12.60
CA PHE A 216 10.24 58.63 13.89
C PHE A 216 9.26 59.78 14.15
N GLY A 217 8.22 59.92 13.32
CA GLY A 217 7.15 60.93 13.41
C GLY A 217 7.44 62.25 12.69
N ASP A 218 8.42 62.28 11.78
CA ASP A 218 8.83 63.48 11.03
C ASP A 218 8.35 63.50 9.56
N ASP A 219 7.84 62.40 9.01
CA ASP A 219 7.31 62.32 7.64
C ASP A 219 5.91 61.67 7.52
N ASP A 220 5.08 62.20 6.59
CA ASP A 220 3.66 61.80 6.37
C ASP A 220 3.53 60.42 5.69
N VAL A 221 4.15 59.37 6.26
CA VAL A 221 4.08 57.98 5.80
C VAL A 221 3.05 57.21 6.62
N THR A 222 2.39 56.21 6.03
CA THR A 222 1.47 55.33 6.78
C THR A 222 2.14 54.00 7.13
N SER A 223 1.77 53.43 8.28
CA SER A 223 2.25 52.14 8.79
C SER A 223 2.26 51.05 7.69
N PRO A 224 1.17 50.83 6.92
CA PRO A 224 1.16 49.86 5.83
C PRO A 224 2.13 50.17 4.67
N ASP A 225 2.35 51.45 4.34
CA ASP A 225 3.30 51.85 3.28
C ASP A 225 4.74 51.56 3.71
N LEU A 226 5.09 51.86 4.97
CA LEU A 226 6.42 51.56 5.51
C LEU A 226 6.64 50.04 5.69
N ILE A 227 5.63 49.29 6.14
CA ILE A 227 5.68 47.82 6.21
C ILE A 227 5.97 47.21 4.84
N ALA A 228 5.27 47.66 3.78
CA ALA A 228 5.51 47.21 2.41
C ALA A 228 6.90 47.62 1.89
N ALA A 229 7.38 48.81 2.27
CA ALA A 229 8.72 49.27 1.91
C ALA A 229 9.83 48.49 2.63
N ASN A 230 9.64 48.16 3.92
CA ASN A 230 10.54 47.34 4.73
C ASN A 230 10.64 45.91 4.21
N ALA A 231 9.51 45.29 3.82
CA ALA A 231 9.52 43.99 3.16
C ALA A 231 10.31 44.01 1.83
N ALA A 232 10.04 44.99 0.96
CA ALA A 232 10.75 45.17 -0.30
C ALA A 232 12.24 45.57 -0.14
N PHE A 233 12.61 46.15 1.00
CA PHE A 233 13.99 46.43 1.41
C PHE A 233 14.69 45.13 1.84
N LEU A 234 14.08 44.33 2.72
CA LEU A 234 14.64 43.07 3.21
C LEU A 234 14.87 42.04 2.09
N ASN A 235 13.96 41.95 1.12
CA ASN A 235 14.10 41.10 -0.07
C ASN A 235 15.44 41.35 -0.82
N VAL A 236 15.96 42.59 -0.79
CA VAL A 236 17.27 42.95 -1.36
C VAL A 236 18.40 42.85 -0.31
N VAL A 237 18.13 43.20 0.94
CA VAL A 237 19.15 43.25 2.00
C VAL A 237 19.57 41.85 2.46
N ILE A 238 18.67 40.91 2.71
CA ILE A 238 19.03 39.59 3.28
C ILE A 238 19.93 38.79 2.33
N PRO A 239 19.61 38.60 1.03
CA PRO A 239 20.57 38.02 0.07
C PRO A 239 21.86 38.84 -0.06
N GLY A 240 21.77 40.16 0.14
CA GLY A 240 22.92 41.06 0.16
C GLY A 240 23.87 40.84 1.35
N LEU A 241 23.34 40.52 2.53
CA LEU A 241 24.13 40.23 3.73
C LEU A 241 24.67 38.79 3.72
N GLU A 242 23.89 37.82 3.24
CA GLU A 242 24.35 36.42 3.15
C GLU A 242 25.48 36.23 2.12
N SER A 243 25.37 36.87 0.96
CA SER A 243 26.43 36.84 -0.07
C SER A 243 27.75 37.52 0.34
N ARG A 244 27.78 38.29 1.43
CA ARG A 244 29.00 38.96 1.95
C ARG A 244 29.74 38.08 2.94
N SER A 245 30.85 37.48 2.51
CA SER A 245 31.70 36.59 3.32
C SER A 245 32.39 37.25 4.53
N TYR A 246 32.33 38.58 4.64
CA TYR A 246 32.84 39.36 5.77
C TYR A 246 31.74 39.90 6.69
N VAL A 247 30.46 39.73 6.36
CA VAL A 247 29.38 39.88 7.34
C VAL A 247 29.30 38.57 8.10
N ASN A 248 29.57 38.63 9.40
CA ASN A 248 29.45 37.47 10.29
C ASN A 248 28.04 37.36 10.86
N ARG A 249 27.43 38.47 11.28
CA ARG A 249 26.10 38.48 11.93
C ARG A 249 25.27 39.73 11.62
N TYR A 250 23.96 39.59 11.60
CA TYR A 250 23.01 40.70 11.54
C TYR A 250 21.72 40.38 12.30
N SER A 251 21.08 41.41 12.83
CA SER A 251 19.81 41.32 13.56
C SER A 251 18.91 42.49 13.17
N TRP A 252 17.73 42.19 12.62
CA TRP A 252 16.73 43.22 12.32
C TRP A 252 16.10 43.74 13.62
N TRP A 253 15.89 45.05 13.69
CA TRP A 253 15.30 45.70 14.85
C TRP A 253 13.78 45.61 14.81
N GLN A 254 13.21 44.81 15.72
CA GLN A 254 11.76 44.72 15.95
C GLN A 254 11.37 45.44 17.25
N TYR A 255 10.35 46.30 17.20
CA TYR A 255 9.88 47.00 18.39
C TYR A 255 8.98 46.11 19.27
N GLY A 256 9.36 45.93 20.55
CA GLY A 256 8.72 44.97 21.47
C GLY A 256 7.65 45.55 22.40
N GLN A 257 6.38 45.38 22.04
CA GLN A 257 5.18 45.36 22.91
C GLN A 257 5.18 46.21 24.21
N SER A 258 4.82 47.51 24.11
CA SER A 258 3.91 48.12 25.10
C SER A 258 3.19 49.34 24.54
N ASP A 259 1.87 49.23 24.38
CA ASP A 259 0.75 50.21 24.27
C ASP A 259 0.99 51.75 24.35
N ASN A 260 2.08 52.26 23.76
CA ASN A 260 2.48 53.68 23.82
C ASN A 260 1.91 54.52 22.67
N GLY A 261 1.36 53.89 21.63
CA GLY A 261 0.88 54.55 20.40
C GLY A 261 1.95 54.79 19.33
N GLU A 262 3.16 54.24 19.49
CA GLU A 262 4.21 54.19 18.48
C GLU A 262 3.99 52.97 17.54
N GLN A 263 4.44 53.06 16.28
CA GLN A 263 3.91 52.26 15.17
C GLN A 263 4.53 50.84 15.03
N ASP A 264 3.79 49.95 14.37
CA ASP A 264 4.02 48.49 14.31
C ASP A 264 5.00 48.06 13.19
N ASP A 265 5.77 49.03 12.66
CA ASP A 265 6.28 49.02 11.28
C ASP A 265 7.51 48.14 11.04
N SER A 266 7.94 47.44 12.10
CA SER A 266 9.17 46.66 12.14
C SER A 266 8.99 45.25 12.72
N ARG A 267 7.77 44.88 13.14
CA ARG A 267 7.49 43.57 13.77
C ARG A 267 7.72 42.43 12.79
N LEU A 268 8.58 41.47 13.17
CA LEU A 268 8.87 40.29 12.35
C LEU A 268 7.86 39.16 12.53
N VAL A 269 7.45 38.86 13.75
CA VAL A 269 6.44 37.82 14.04
C VAL A 269 5.37 38.31 15.01
N GLU A 270 4.18 37.75 14.90
CA GLU A 270 3.05 37.98 15.79
C GLU A 270 2.55 36.67 16.41
N GLU A 271 2.08 36.72 17.66
CA GLU A 271 1.49 35.56 18.32
C GLU A 271 -0.03 35.54 18.07
N ILE A 272 -0.51 34.50 17.38
CA ILE A 272 -1.94 34.29 17.13
C ILE A 272 -2.31 32.89 17.60
N GLY A 273 -3.19 32.80 18.61
CA GLY A 273 -3.69 31.53 19.13
C GLY A 273 -2.65 30.68 19.87
N GLY A 274 -1.55 31.27 20.35
CA GLY A 274 -0.42 30.56 20.97
C GLY A 274 0.67 30.12 19.99
N LEU A 275 0.62 30.59 18.73
CA LEU A 275 1.63 30.29 17.71
C LEU A 275 2.21 31.58 17.13
N TRP A 276 3.54 31.59 16.96
CA TRP A 276 4.24 32.67 16.28
C TRP A 276 4.11 32.54 14.76
N ARG A 277 3.80 33.65 14.09
CA ARG A 277 3.57 33.73 12.65
C ARG A 277 4.40 34.85 12.04
N PRO A 278 5.12 34.62 10.92
CA PRO A 278 5.76 35.70 10.17
C PRO A 278 4.74 36.75 9.72
N THR A 279 5.08 38.03 9.95
CA THR A 279 4.41 39.16 9.30
C THR A 279 4.90 39.31 7.86
N VAL A 280 4.36 40.26 7.10
CA VAL A 280 4.85 40.62 5.75
C VAL A 280 6.34 41.01 5.74
N ILE A 281 6.88 41.50 6.86
CA ILE A 281 8.33 41.76 7.03
C ILE A 281 9.03 40.46 7.47
N GLY A 282 8.42 39.70 8.37
CA GLY A 282 8.86 38.38 8.80
C GLY A 282 9.13 37.42 7.65
N ASP A 283 8.22 37.32 6.69
CA ASP A 283 8.33 36.48 5.48
C ASP A 283 9.55 36.83 4.59
N GLN A 284 10.19 37.99 4.82
CA GLN A 284 11.39 38.45 4.11
C GLN A 284 12.65 38.37 4.98
N TYR A 285 12.49 38.14 6.29
CA TYR A 285 13.58 37.90 7.24
C TYR A 285 13.80 36.40 7.49
N ILE A 286 12.71 35.62 7.48
CA ILE A 286 12.67 34.15 7.39
C ILE A 286 11.84 33.82 6.16
N PRO A 287 12.39 33.11 5.16
CA PRO A 287 11.62 32.76 3.98
C PRO A 287 10.50 31.78 4.34
N SER A 288 9.25 32.23 4.21
CA SER A 288 8.10 31.34 4.03
C SER A 288 8.04 30.92 2.57
N TYR A 289 7.98 29.62 2.30
CA TYR A 289 8.01 29.10 0.92
C TYR A 289 6.67 29.37 0.22
N LEU A 290 6.71 30.13 -0.86
CA LEU A 290 5.54 30.49 -1.67
C LEU A 290 5.21 29.43 -2.72
N ALA A 291 4.04 29.54 -3.35
CA ALA A 291 3.64 28.68 -4.46
C ALA A 291 4.67 28.66 -5.61
N GLY A 292 5.24 27.47 -5.86
CA GLY A 292 6.32 27.25 -6.83
C GLY A 292 7.74 27.33 -6.26
N GLU A 293 7.90 27.60 -4.96
CA GLU A 293 9.15 27.52 -4.23
C GLU A 293 9.21 26.23 -3.39
N ALA A 294 10.41 25.74 -3.11
CA ALA A 294 10.62 24.46 -2.47
C ALA A 294 11.73 24.48 -1.42
N PHE A 295 11.46 23.90 -0.26
CA PHE A 295 12.47 23.45 0.69
C PHE A 295 12.87 22.01 0.36
N ASP A 296 14.11 21.83 -0.09
CA ASP A 296 14.65 20.49 -0.36
C ASP A 296 15.48 20.02 0.83
N VAL A 297 14.97 18.98 1.50
CA VAL A 297 15.63 18.26 2.59
C VAL A 297 17.01 17.72 2.15
N ALA A 298 17.17 17.40 0.86
CA ALA A 298 18.42 16.98 0.23
C ALA A 298 19.18 15.84 0.94
N GLY A 299 18.47 14.96 1.65
CA GLY A 299 19.07 13.86 2.42
C GLY A 299 19.78 14.27 3.71
N ALA A 300 19.47 15.43 4.29
CA ALA A 300 19.98 15.89 5.59
C ALA A 300 18.85 16.08 6.62
N SER A 301 19.22 16.18 7.91
CA SER A 301 18.33 16.66 8.96
C SER A 301 18.61 18.12 9.25
N HIS A 302 17.56 18.93 9.40
CA HIS A 302 17.64 20.39 9.56
C HIS A 302 17.32 20.85 10.99
N GLY A 303 17.05 19.91 11.90
CA GLY A 303 16.89 20.18 13.33
C GLY A 303 15.56 20.86 13.70
N GLU A 304 15.61 21.68 14.75
CA GLU A 304 14.46 22.33 15.40
C GLU A 304 13.98 23.61 14.70
N ASP A 305 14.33 23.80 13.43
CA ASP A 305 13.85 24.91 12.61
C ASP A 305 12.37 24.73 12.25
N THR A 306 11.62 25.83 12.17
CA THR A 306 10.25 25.84 11.65
C THR A 306 10.23 26.13 10.15
N ILE A 307 9.62 25.23 9.38
CA ILE A 307 9.40 25.42 7.94
C ILE A 307 8.00 26.01 7.72
N TYR A 308 7.96 27.30 7.37
CA TYR A 308 6.73 28.03 7.06
C TYR A 308 6.35 27.90 5.58
N LEU A 309 5.10 27.56 5.28
CA LEU A 309 4.59 27.34 3.93
C LEU A 309 3.39 28.25 3.65
N ARG A 310 3.43 28.93 2.50
CA ARG A 310 2.33 29.73 1.91
C ARG A 310 2.04 29.22 0.50
N GLY A 311 1.77 27.92 0.40
CA GLY A 311 1.66 27.18 -0.86
C GLY A 311 2.96 26.56 -1.37
N GLY A 312 4.04 26.60 -0.60
CA GLY A 312 5.34 26.02 -0.97
C GLY A 312 5.44 24.50 -0.80
N GLU A 313 6.47 23.93 -1.41
CA GLU A 313 6.80 22.50 -1.36
C GLU A 313 7.82 22.21 -0.24
N ILE A 314 7.64 21.10 0.50
CA ILE A 314 8.74 20.39 1.17
C ILE A 314 8.97 19.07 0.44
N ARG A 315 10.22 18.81 0.05
CA ARG A 315 10.59 17.58 -0.65
C ARG A 315 11.91 17.01 -0.17
N ASN A 316 12.19 15.76 -0.54
CA ASN A 316 13.51 15.16 -0.41
C ASN A 316 13.96 14.57 -1.76
N THR A 317 15.01 15.16 -2.34
CA THR A 317 15.68 14.62 -3.55
C THR A 317 16.97 13.84 -3.25
N GLY A 318 17.38 13.75 -1.98
CA GLY A 318 18.59 13.06 -1.54
C GLY A 318 18.36 11.63 -1.05
N ALA A 319 19.17 11.19 -0.07
CA ALA A 319 18.97 9.92 0.64
C ALA A 319 17.76 9.98 1.61
N ALA A 320 17.25 8.83 2.06
CA ALA A 320 16.14 8.80 3.00
C ALA A 320 16.52 9.31 4.42
N VAL A 321 15.63 10.08 5.05
CA VAL A 321 15.87 10.69 6.39
C VAL A 321 14.60 10.71 7.26
N ASP A 322 14.52 9.80 8.22
CA ASP A 322 13.38 9.67 9.15
C ASP A 322 12.98 10.98 9.86
N ASN A 323 13.96 11.73 10.38
CA ASN A 323 13.75 12.99 11.10
C ASN A 323 14.40 14.13 10.31
N ALA A 324 13.80 14.52 9.19
CA ALA A 324 14.32 15.57 8.31
C ALA A 324 14.09 16.98 8.89
N VAL A 325 12.92 17.21 9.48
CA VAL A 325 12.49 18.49 10.08
C VAL A 325 11.74 18.24 11.39
N THR A 326 11.61 19.26 12.24
CA THR A 326 10.90 19.15 13.53
C THR A 326 9.55 19.85 13.51
N TYR A 327 9.46 21.04 12.91
CA TYR A 327 8.22 21.85 12.88
C TYR A 327 7.85 22.28 11.46
N VAL A 328 6.57 22.14 11.11
CA VAL A 328 6.02 22.56 9.79
C VAL A 328 4.74 23.36 10.02
N TYR A 329 4.63 24.53 9.40
CA TYR A 329 3.44 25.39 9.50
C TYR A 329 2.94 25.78 8.10
N ALA A 330 1.85 25.16 7.65
CA ALA A 330 1.10 25.61 6.48
C ALA A 330 0.14 26.74 6.88
N ILE A 331 0.50 27.97 6.52
CA ILE A 331 -0.19 29.21 6.92
C ILE A 331 -1.38 29.51 6.00
N GLU A 332 -1.18 29.37 4.69
CA GLU A 332 -2.21 29.59 3.66
C GLU A 332 -1.85 28.86 2.35
N GLY A 333 -2.79 28.79 1.40
CA GLY A 333 -2.55 28.23 0.07
C GLY A 333 -2.46 26.70 0.03
N GLU A 334 -2.03 26.16 -1.11
CA GLU A 334 -1.92 24.71 -1.34
C GLU A 334 -0.45 24.30 -1.25
N SER A 335 -0.04 23.79 -0.08
CA SER A 335 1.35 23.46 0.21
C SER A 335 1.61 21.96 -0.02
N GLU A 336 2.80 21.60 -0.49
CA GLU A 336 3.07 20.24 -1.00
C GLU A 336 4.09 19.47 -0.15
N LEU A 337 3.90 18.15 -0.05
CA LEU A 337 4.82 17.18 0.53
C LEU A 337 5.20 16.18 -0.57
N THR A 338 6.45 16.22 -1.05
CA THR A 338 6.89 15.41 -2.20
C THR A 338 8.25 14.72 -1.93
N GLY A 339 8.92 14.23 -2.98
CA GLY A 339 10.27 13.67 -2.93
C GLY A 339 10.41 12.37 -3.72
N SER A 340 11.64 12.10 -4.17
CA SER A 340 12.07 10.82 -4.74
C SER A 340 12.55 9.83 -3.68
N ALA A 341 12.81 10.30 -2.46
CA ALA A 341 13.18 9.48 -1.31
C ALA A 341 12.25 9.72 -0.12
N ASN A 342 12.19 8.75 0.78
CA ASN A 342 11.40 8.85 2.02
C ASN A 342 11.98 9.93 2.96
N TRP A 343 11.12 10.58 3.74
CA TRP A 343 11.57 11.50 4.79
C TRP A 343 10.53 11.61 5.91
N GLY A 344 10.79 12.41 6.95
CA GLY A 344 9.79 12.65 7.98
C GLY A 344 9.97 13.88 8.86
N VAL A 345 8.90 14.16 9.61
CA VAL A 345 8.82 15.15 10.69
C VAL A 345 8.97 14.40 12.01
N GLY A 346 9.93 14.78 12.86
CA GLY A 346 10.23 14.06 14.10
C GLY A 346 9.99 14.89 15.36
N GLY A 347 9.21 14.37 16.31
CA GLY A 347 9.12 14.84 17.71
C GLY A 347 8.46 16.20 17.97
N GLY A 348 8.31 17.05 16.96
CA GLY A 348 7.69 18.38 17.06
C GLY A 348 6.20 18.40 16.72
N TRP A 349 5.81 19.36 15.88
CA TRP A 349 4.41 19.60 15.51
C TRP A 349 4.24 19.97 14.03
N VAL A 350 3.04 19.72 13.52
CA VAL A 350 2.59 20.15 12.20
C VAL A 350 1.29 20.92 12.35
N GLU A 351 1.31 22.18 11.93
CA GLU A 351 0.18 23.10 11.97
C GLU A 351 -0.33 23.36 10.56
N ILE A 352 -1.64 23.26 10.33
CA ILE A 352 -2.28 23.62 9.07
C ILE A 352 -3.43 24.56 9.38
N ASP A 353 -3.35 25.81 8.95
CA ASP A 353 -4.34 26.82 9.33
C ASP A 353 -5.62 26.81 8.48
N ALA A 354 -6.66 27.48 8.98
CA ALA A 354 -7.95 27.58 8.28
C ALA A 354 -7.81 28.40 6.98
N GLY A 355 -7.82 27.70 5.83
CA GLY A 355 -7.55 28.28 4.50
C GLY A 355 -6.23 27.82 3.87
N ALA A 356 -5.43 27.03 4.59
CA ALA A 356 -4.31 26.29 4.05
C ALA A 356 -4.70 24.84 3.70
N SER A 357 -3.91 24.21 2.83
CA SER A 357 -3.83 22.76 2.73
C SER A 357 -2.38 22.29 2.72
N LEU A 358 -2.18 21.04 3.14
CA LEU A 358 -0.92 20.32 3.05
C LEU A 358 -1.18 19.00 2.33
N GLN A 359 -0.57 18.82 1.15
CA GLN A 359 -0.92 17.74 0.20
C GLN A 359 0.27 16.83 -0.06
N LYS A 360 0.11 15.52 0.17
CA LYS A 360 1.13 14.49 -0.08
C LYS A 360 0.96 13.90 -1.48
N LEU A 361 1.86 14.27 -2.40
CA LEU A 361 1.63 14.15 -3.85
C LEU A 361 2.53 13.16 -4.63
N SER A 362 3.68 12.74 -4.10
CA SER A 362 4.57 11.77 -4.77
C SER A 362 4.47 10.35 -4.18
N SER A 363 5.10 9.36 -4.81
CA SER A 363 5.02 7.94 -4.42
C SER A 363 5.79 7.56 -3.15
N ASN A 364 6.67 8.42 -2.63
CA ASN A 364 7.47 8.17 -1.43
C ASN A 364 6.63 8.02 -0.13
N THR A 365 7.30 7.69 0.97
CA THR A 365 6.73 7.79 2.33
C THR A 365 7.15 9.09 3.00
N VAL A 366 6.20 9.81 3.58
CA VAL A 366 6.46 10.87 4.56
C VAL A 366 5.96 10.40 5.93
N THR A 367 6.82 10.39 6.93
CA THR A 367 6.50 9.91 8.30
C THR A 367 6.42 11.07 9.27
N MET A 368 5.41 11.11 10.13
CA MET A 368 5.27 12.07 11.23
C MET A 368 5.39 11.28 12.54
N ARG A 369 6.62 11.17 13.07
CA ARG A 369 6.96 10.27 14.18
C ARG A 369 7.03 11.03 15.51
N GLY A 370 6.14 10.70 16.43
CA GLY A 370 5.98 11.40 17.72
C GLY A 370 5.42 12.82 17.58
N THR A 371 4.87 13.15 16.42
CA THR A 371 4.49 14.50 16.01
C THR A 371 3.04 14.82 16.41
N SER A 372 2.81 16.02 16.94
CA SER A 372 1.46 16.54 17.16
C SER A 372 0.95 17.27 15.92
N VAL A 373 -0.12 16.80 15.28
CA VAL A 373 -0.69 17.41 14.07
C VAL A 373 -2.02 18.10 14.41
N ASN A 374 -2.04 19.44 14.30
CA ASN A 374 -3.24 20.25 14.48
C ASN A 374 -3.65 20.86 13.13
N ASN A 375 -4.65 20.24 12.51
CA ASN A 375 -5.18 20.65 11.21
C ASN A 375 -6.49 21.42 11.37
N ARG A 376 -6.50 22.71 11.02
CA ARG A 376 -7.68 23.57 10.88
C ARG A 376 -8.12 23.77 9.43
N GLY A 377 -7.30 23.34 8.46
CA GLY A 377 -7.53 23.40 7.03
C GLY A 377 -7.77 22.00 6.42
N LEU A 378 -7.01 21.66 5.39
CA LEU A 378 -7.06 20.35 4.72
C LEU A 378 -5.70 19.65 4.76
N LEU A 379 -5.65 18.43 5.28
CA LEU A 379 -4.53 17.50 5.09
C LEU A 379 -4.96 16.48 4.03
N GLN A 380 -4.26 16.40 2.90
CA GLN A 380 -4.63 15.47 1.81
C GLN A 380 -3.50 14.49 1.52
N VAL A 381 -3.85 13.22 1.37
CA VAL A 381 -2.94 12.16 0.91
C VAL A 381 -3.40 11.72 -0.48
N SER A 382 -2.69 12.19 -1.50
CA SER A 382 -3.04 12.02 -2.91
C SER A 382 -2.25 10.88 -3.58
N ALA A 383 -1.03 10.61 -3.11
CA ALA A 383 -0.19 9.49 -3.58
C ALA A 383 0.83 9.03 -2.53
N GLY A 384 1.32 7.80 -2.71
CA GLY A 384 2.29 7.16 -1.81
C GLY A 384 1.75 7.02 -0.39
N VAL A 385 2.63 7.13 0.60
CA VAL A 385 2.28 6.95 2.02
C VAL A 385 2.46 8.26 2.80
N LEU A 386 1.45 8.66 3.57
CA LEU A 386 1.61 9.50 4.77
C LEU A 386 1.47 8.59 5.98
N ASN A 387 2.47 8.58 6.87
CA ASN A 387 2.53 7.68 8.02
C ASN A 387 2.53 8.48 9.32
N LEU A 388 1.63 8.19 10.27
CA LEU A 388 1.64 8.75 11.62
C LEU A 388 2.06 7.67 12.62
N SER A 389 3.17 7.86 13.34
CA SER A 389 3.74 6.82 14.21
C SER A 389 4.32 7.37 15.51
N GLY A 390 4.65 6.48 16.45
CA GLY A 390 5.24 6.83 17.73
C GLY A 390 4.29 7.57 18.67
N GLY A 391 2.98 7.34 18.54
CA GLY A 391 1.95 8.07 19.30
C GLY A 391 1.45 9.36 18.65
N GLY A 392 1.63 9.53 17.34
CA GLY A 392 1.14 10.70 16.59
C GLY A 392 -0.37 10.96 16.79
N VAL A 393 -0.73 12.23 16.95
CA VAL A 393 -2.12 12.69 17.17
C VAL A 393 -2.53 13.59 16.01
N LEU A 394 -3.66 13.29 15.38
CA LEU A 394 -4.28 14.12 14.35
C LEU A 394 -5.59 14.74 14.86
N ALA A 395 -5.52 16.04 15.12
CA ALA A 395 -6.57 16.84 15.74
C ALA A 395 -6.83 18.13 14.95
N GLY A 396 -7.69 19.01 15.50
CA GLY A 396 -8.07 20.28 14.89
C GLY A 396 -9.41 20.22 14.12
N SER A 397 -9.90 21.39 13.73
CA SER A 397 -11.26 21.58 13.16
C SER A 397 -11.38 21.38 11.64
N GLY A 398 -10.28 21.04 10.97
CA GLY A 398 -10.23 20.81 9.53
C GLY A 398 -10.77 19.44 9.11
N ALA A 399 -10.32 18.97 7.94
CA ALA A 399 -10.57 17.62 7.45
C ALA A 399 -9.29 16.97 6.94
N THR A 400 -9.22 15.64 7.04
CA THR A 400 -8.16 14.82 6.44
C THR A 400 -8.75 13.99 5.31
N ARG A 401 -8.13 14.02 4.13
CA ARG A 401 -8.59 13.32 2.91
C ARG A 401 -7.58 12.28 2.45
N VAL A 402 -8.04 11.10 2.05
CA VAL A 402 -7.20 10.04 1.46
C VAL A 402 -7.79 9.57 0.14
N ASP A 403 -7.05 9.76 -0.95
CA ASP A 403 -7.48 9.43 -2.32
C ASP A 403 -7.19 7.99 -2.73
N GLY A 404 -7.89 7.51 -3.76
CA GLY A 404 -7.71 6.17 -4.33
C GLY A 404 -6.26 5.90 -4.76
N GLY A 405 -5.68 4.82 -4.25
CA GLY A 405 -4.27 4.46 -4.47
C GLY A 405 -3.29 5.08 -3.47
N ALA A 406 -3.73 6.03 -2.62
CA ALA A 406 -2.91 6.57 -1.54
C ALA A 406 -3.12 5.82 -0.21
N VAL A 407 -2.12 5.90 0.67
CA VAL A 407 -2.12 5.21 1.98
C VAL A 407 -1.91 6.22 3.11
N LEU A 408 -2.80 6.18 4.09
CA LEU A 408 -2.60 6.78 5.41
C LEU A 408 -2.22 5.65 6.39
N ALA A 409 -0.93 5.49 6.62
CA ALA A 409 -0.36 4.48 7.50
C ALA A 409 -0.33 4.94 8.96
N LEU A 410 -0.55 4.00 9.87
CA LEU A 410 -0.59 4.22 11.31
C LEU A 410 0.45 3.29 11.96
N GLY A 411 1.61 3.83 12.32
CA GLY A 411 2.74 3.08 12.86
C GLY A 411 3.73 2.58 11.78
N ASP A 412 5.00 2.43 12.17
CA ASP A 412 6.08 1.96 11.27
C ASP A 412 6.23 0.43 11.32
N ALA A 413 6.20 -0.08 12.56
CA ALA A 413 6.41 -1.43 13.08
C ALA A 413 6.01 -1.34 14.59
N PRO A 414 5.73 -2.44 15.33
CA PRO A 414 4.97 -2.45 16.59
C PRO A 414 5.05 -1.16 17.44
N ASP A 415 4.09 -0.25 17.25
CA ASP A 415 4.09 1.09 17.84
C ASP A 415 3.76 0.99 19.32
N ARG A 416 4.55 1.65 20.18
CA ARG A 416 4.26 1.64 21.61
C ARG A 416 2.93 2.29 21.94
N SER A 417 2.61 3.41 21.31
CA SER A 417 1.55 4.31 21.78
C SER A 417 0.28 4.23 20.93
N GLY A 418 0.41 3.92 19.64
CA GLY A 418 -0.69 3.94 18.68
C GLY A 418 -1.12 5.37 18.29
N ALA A 419 -1.61 5.53 17.06
CA ALA A 419 -2.02 6.83 16.52
C ALA A 419 -3.50 7.13 16.81
N SER A 420 -3.84 8.40 17.06
CA SER A 420 -5.22 8.81 17.41
C SER A 420 -5.75 9.97 16.57
N PHE A 421 -7.02 9.85 16.15
CA PHE A 421 -7.68 10.73 15.19
C PHE A 421 -9.01 11.24 15.73
N THR A 422 -9.08 12.53 16.10
CA THR A 422 -10.34 13.16 16.54
C THR A 422 -11.05 13.92 15.41
N GLN A 423 -10.38 14.10 14.28
CA GLN A 423 -10.84 14.89 13.13
C GLN A 423 -11.72 14.08 12.15
N SER A 424 -12.54 14.78 11.36
CA SER A 424 -13.26 14.20 10.22
C SER A 424 -12.30 13.67 9.14
N LEU A 425 -12.60 12.47 8.65
CA LEU A 425 -11.81 11.74 7.65
C LEU A 425 -12.65 11.52 6.39
N GLU A 426 -12.17 11.93 5.22
CA GLU A 426 -12.87 11.78 3.94
C GLU A 426 -12.11 10.81 3.03
N LEU A 427 -12.70 9.64 2.77
CA LEU A 427 -12.06 8.54 2.05
C LEU A 427 -12.62 8.40 0.64
N TYR A 428 -11.76 8.67 -0.34
CA TYR A 428 -12.05 8.64 -1.78
C TYR A 428 -11.51 7.35 -2.44
N GLY A 429 -11.54 6.24 -1.70
CA GLY A 429 -11.02 4.93 -2.13
C GLY A 429 -9.59 4.64 -1.67
N GLY A 430 -9.01 5.50 -0.83
CA GLY A 430 -7.70 5.30 -0.23
C GLY A 430 -7.65 4.16 0.79
N THR A 431 -6.45 3.88 1.29
CA THR A 431 -6.18 2.83 2.28
C THR A 431 -5.81 3.43 3.64
N ILE A 432 -6.42 2.92 4.71
CA ILE A 432 -5.94 3.09 6.09
C ILE A 432 -5.18 1.83 6.48
N ASP A 433 -3.88 1.93 6.73
CA ASP A 433 -2.98 0.81 7.01
C ASP A 433 -2.53 0.86 8.48
N ALA A 434 -3.04 -0.03 9.34
CA ALA A 434 -2.81 0.02 10.78
C ALA A 434 -1.83 -1.07 11.24
N LYS A 435 -0.66 -0.66 11.74
CA LYS A 435 0.37 -1.59 12.20
C LYS A 435 0.12 -2.12 13.61
N GLN A 436 0.82 -3.19 13.97
CA GLN A 436 0.88 -3.74 15.33
C GLN A 436 1.16 -2.64 16.38
N THR A 437 0.70 -2.86 17.61
CA THR A 437 0.95 -1.99 18.77
C THR A 437 1.44 -2.81 19.97
N ILE A 438 2.21 -2.18 20.87
CA ILE A 438 2.75 -2.83 22.08
C ILE A 438 1.90 -2.47 23.31
N ASP A 439 1.78 -1.19 23.63
CA ASP A 439 1.14 -0.70 24.87
C ASP A 439 -0.14 0.13 24.59
N GLY A 440 -0.42 0.44 23.32
CA GLY A 440 -1.50 1.34 22.87
C GLY A 440 -2.46 0.72 21.86
N THR A 441 -3.21 1.56 21.14
CA THR A 441 -4.23 1.16 20.14
C THR A 441 -4.41 2.28 19.10
N HIS A 442 -4.59 1.95 17.82
CA HIS A 442 -4.95 2.95 16.81
C HIS A 442 -6.46 3.27 16.89
N VAL A 443 -6.83 4.56 16.96
CA VAL A 443 -8.23 4.98 17.19
C VAL A 443 -8.67 6.11 16.26
N ILE A 444 -9.78 5.91 15.54
CA ILE A 444 -10.50 6.95 14.80
C ILE A 444 -11.84 7.22 15.50
N SER A 445 -11.94 8.37 16.16
CA SER A 445 -13.15 8.83 16.85
C SER A 445 -13.91 9.93 16.10
N GLY A 446 -13.29 10.58 15.12
CA GLY A 446 -13.96 11.52 14.21
C GLY A 446 -14.88 10.83 13.19
N ILE A 447 -15.73 11.60 12.52
CA ILE A 447 -16.64 11.08 11.49
C ILE A 447 -15.85 10.66 10.25
N SER A 448 -16.10 9.47 9.72
CA SER A 448 -15.47 8.96 8.49
C SER A 448 -16.47 8.96 7.35
N THR A 449 -16.29 9.81 6.35
CA THR A 449 -17.14 9.90 5.15
C THR A 449 -16.55 9.05 4.03
N LEU A 450 -17.29 8.05 3.55
CA LEU A 450 -16.85 7.17 2.46
C LEU A 450 -17.42 7.66 1.13
N HIS A 451 -16.59 8.31 0.31
CA HIS A 451 -16.95 8.78 -1.03
C HIS A 451 -16.81 7.65 -2.07
N ALA A 452 -15.84 6.76 -1.89
CA ALA A 452 -15.71 5.50 -2.63
C ALA A 452 -15.34 4.35 -1.68
N THR A 453 -15.48 3.09 -2.13
CA THR A 453 -15.13 1.92 -1.31
C THR A 453 -13.65 1.97 -0.94
N SER A 454 -13.38 2.02 0.36
CA SER A 454 -12.06 2.35 0.92
C SER A 454 -11.52 1.21 1.76
N LYS A 455 -10.20 1.05 1.74
CA LYS A 455 -9.51 -0.12 2.27
C LYS A 455 -9.03 0.11 3.70
N PHE A 456 -9.13 -0.93 4.52
CA PHE A 456 -8.63 -0.96 5.90
C PHE A 456 -7.73 -2.18 6.05
N GLY A 457 -6.44 -1.97 6.26
CA GLY A 457 -5.40 -2.99 6.21
C GLY A 457 -4.40 -2.91 7.35
N GLY A 458 -3.24 -3.52 7.13
CA GLY A 458 -2.16 -3.67 8.10
C GLY A 458 -2.26 -4.93 8.97
N ASP A 459 -1.23 -5.16 9.77
CA ASP A 459 -1.08 -6.35 10.63
C ASP A 459 -1.59 -6.13 12.06
N GLY A 460 -2.03 -4.92 12.40
CA GLY A 460 -2.35 -4.50 13.77
C GLY A 460 -3.83 -4.49 14.14
N SER A 461 -4.22 -3.49 14.92
CA SER A 461 -5.60 -3.30 15.40
C SER A 461 -6.03 -1.83 15.37
N LEU A 462 -7.14 -1.57 14.67
CA LEU A 462 -7.71 -0.24 14.48
C LEU A 462 -9.15 -0.19 15.03
N VAL A 463 -9.41 0.74 15.95
CA VAL A 463 -10.75 1.00 16.48
C VAL A 463 -11.36 2.21 15.77
N VAL A 464 -12.49 2.00 15.08
CA VAL A 464 -13.33 3.08 14.55
C VAL A 464 -14.55 3.25 15.45
N SER A 465 -14.47 4.23 16.34
CA SER A 465 -15.55 4.59 17.26
C SER A 465 -16.41 5.76 16.77
N GLY A 466 -15.90 6.53 15.80
CA GLY A 466 -16.66 7.55 15.09
C GLY A 466 -17.69 6.95 14.12
N ALA A 467 -18.66 7.76 13.69
CA ALA A 467 -19.67 7.32 12.74
C ALA A 467 -19.08 7.23 11.32
N ILE A 468 -19.36 6.13 10.62
CA ILE A 468 -18.98 5.90 9.22
C ILE A 468 -20.19 6.19 8.33
N VAL A 469 -20.09 7.17 7.45
CA VAL A 469 -21.24 7.76 6.72
C VAL A 469 -21.00 7.84 5.22
N ALA A 470 -22.08 7.90 4.43
CA ALA A 470 -22.00 8.30 3.02
C ALA A 470 -22.04 9.84 2.89
N PRO A 471 -21.44 10.42 1.82
CA PRO A 471 -21.61 11.84 1.52
C PRO A 471 -23.07 12.18 1.18
N GLY A 472 -23.45 13.43 1.41
CA GLY A 472 -24.80 13.92 1.15
C GLY A 472 -25.12 13.97 -0.34
N GLY A 473 -26.00 13.09 -0.82
CA GLY A 473 -26.50 13.08 -2.20
C GLY A 473 -27.07 11.74 -2.66
N GLY A 474 -26.55 10.63 -2.12
CA GLY A 474 -26.85 9.27 -2.60
C GLY A 474 -25.77 8.82 -3.59
N GLY A 475 -25.09 7.72 -3.26
CA GLY A 475 -23.78 7.37 -3.79
C GLY A 475 -22.71 7.59 -2.73
N GLY A 476 -22.26 6.49 -2.10
CA GLY A 476 -21.21 6.48 -1.09
C GLY A 476 -20.54 5.11 -1.03
N GLY A 477 -19.30 5.08 -0.55
CA GLY A 477 -18.44 3.90 -0.53
C GLY A 477 -18.88 2.77 0.40
N GLY A 478 -18.27 1.61 0.20
CA GLY A 478 -18.24 0.48 1.13
C GLY A 478 -16.96 0.40 1.95
N ILE A 479 -16.83 -0.66 2.75
CA ILE A 479 -15.66 -0.96 3.58
C ILE A 479 -15.01 -2.24 3.03
N GLU A 480 -13.72 -2.20 2.70
CA GLU A 480 -12.96 -3.41 2.34
C GLU A 480 -11.85 -3.66 3.38
N LYS A 481 -12.03 -4.70 4.22
CA LYS A 481 -11.05 -5.14 5.20
C LYS A 481 -10.08 -6.13 4.53
N ILE A 482 -8.81 -5.74 4.45
CA ILE A 482 -7.69 -6.50 3.88
C ILE A 482 -6.64 -6.80 4.97
N ASP A 483 -5.63 -7.60 4.64
CA ASP A 483 -4.47 -7.95 5.48
C ASP A 483 -4.82 -8.71 6.79
N ALA A 484 -3.81 -9.17 7.52
CA ALA A 484 -3.98 -10.04 8.68
C ALA A 484 -4.60 -9.35 9.93
N GLY A 485 -4.59 -8.02 10.00
CA GLY A 485 -4.99 -7.26 11.20
C GLY A 485 -6.48 -7.31 11.56
N THR A 486 -6.86 -6.55 12.58
CA THR A 486 -8.24 -6.41 13.06
C THR A 486 -8.77 -4.98 12.90
N LEU A 487 -9.88 -4.81 12.19
CA LEU A 487 -10.70 -3.60 12.21
C LEU A 487 -11.84 -3.78 13.23
N ILE A 488 -11.98 -2.88 14.19
CA ILE A 488 -13.02 -2.91 15.24
C ILE A 488 -13.97 -1.74 15.02
N ILE A 489 -15.22 -1.99 14.65
CA ILE A 489 -16.24 -0.93 14.48
C ILE A 489 -17.16 -0.94 15.70
N SER A 490 -17.06 0.11 16.53
CA SER A 490 -17.81 0.26 17.77
C SER A 490 -18.91 1.33 17.73
N SER A 491 -19.01 2.09 16.63
CA SER A 491 -20.14 3.00 16.38
C SER A 491 -21.47 2.23 16.30
N ALA A 492 -22.56 2.87 16.74
CA ALA A 492 -23.91 2.29 16.74
C ALA A 492 -24.83 2.84 15.63
N ALA A 493 -24.34 3.72 14.74
CA ALA A 493 -25.17 4.41 13.75
C ALA A 493 -24.38 4.77 12.46
N ASN A 494 -24.00 3.75 11.68
CA ASN A 494 -23.27 3.93 10.42
C ASN A 494 -24.22 3.92 9.20
N THR A 495 -23.90 4.74 8.18
CA THR A 495 -24.81 5.08 7.06
C THR A 495 -24.13 5.11 5.68
N TYR A 496 -22.92 4.53 5.56
CA TYR A 496 -22.26 4.28 4.27
C TYR A 496 -23.10 3.35 3.36
N GLN A 497 -22.80 3.28 2.05
CA GLN A 497 -23.75 2.75 1.05
C GLN A 497 -23.22 1.60 0.17
N GLY A 498 -21.90 1.44 0.03
CA GLY A 498 -21.32 0.26 -0.61
C GLY A 498 -21.24 -0.93 0.35
N ASP A 499 -20.92 -2.10 -0.19
CA ASP A 499 -20.86 -3.36 0.57
C ASP A 499 -19.71 -3.39 1.60
N THR A 500 -19.86 -4.27 2.59
CA THR A 500 -18.88 -4.53 3.65
C THR A 500 -18.18 -5.84 3.34
N VAL A 501 -16.95 -5.77 2.87
CA VAL A 501 -16.18 -6.92 2.38
C VAL A 501 -15.02 -7.20 3.33
N VAL A 502 -14.90 -8.45 3.78
CA VAL A 502 -13.78 -8.94 4.59
C VAL A 502 -12.99 -9.93 3.74
N ARG A 503 -11.89 -9.46 3.15
CA ARG A 503 -10.98 -10.27 2.33
C ARG A 503 -10.11 -11.17 3.18
N GLN A 504 -9.50 -10.57 4.21
CA GLN A 504 -8.51 -11.21 5.07
C GLN A 504 -8.57 -10.61 6.48
N GLY A 505 -8.20 -11.41 7.48
CA GLY A 505 -8.13 -11.00 8.87
C GLY A 505 -9.52 -10.67 9.43
N LYS A 506 -9.58 -9.87 10.50
CA LYS A 506 -10.80 -9.76 11.30
C LYS A 506 -11.52 -8.41 11.15
N LEU A 507 -12.82 -8.45 10.90
CA LEU A 507 -13.74 -7.33 11.11
C LEU A 507 -14.58 -7.62 12.36
N GLN A 508 -14.29 -6.91 13.46
CA GLN A 508 -15.00 -7.05 14.72
C GLN A 508 -16.09 -5.98 14.86
N VAL A 509 -17.29 -6.42 15.21
CA VAL A 509 -18.53 -5.64 15.25
C VAL A 509 -19.04 -5.65 16.68
N THR A 510 -19.05 -4.48 17.34
CA THR A 510 -19.49 -4.37 18.76
C THR A 510 -20.69 -3.44 18.96
N GLY A 511 -21.08 -2.68 17.93
CA GLY A 511 -22.25 -1.81 17.93
C GLY A 511 -23.41 -2.41 17.14
N SER A 512 -24.64 -2.35 17.66
CA SER A 512 -25.83 -2.94 17.00
C SER A 512 -26.26 -2.23 15.71
N GLY A 513 -25.57 -1.16 15.31
CA GLY A 513 -25.71 -0.47 14.03
C GLY A 513 -24.34 -0.13 13.39
N ALA A 514 -23.32 -0.94 13.69
CA ALA A 514 -21.95 -0.75 13.19
C ALA A 514 -21.80 -1.03 11.68
N LEU A 515 -22.57 -1.97 11.11
CA LEU A 515 -22.59 -2.20 9.66
C LEU A 515 -23.88 -1.64 9.04
N SER A 516 -23.73 -0.74 8.07
CA SER A 516 -24.83 0.07 7.51
C SER A 516 -26.00 -0.79 6.99
N PRO A 517 -27.27 -0.43 7.27
CA PRO A 517 -28.44 -1.13 6.71
C PRO A 517 -28.54 -1.14 5.19
N ALA A 518 -27.80 -0.28 4.48
CA ALA A 518 -27.76 -0.24 3.01
C ALA A 518 -26.68 -1.15 2.39
N SER A 519 -25.83 -1.77 3.22
CA SER A 519 -24.62 -2.50 2.81
C SER A 519 -24.82 -4.01 2.93
N ASN A 520 -24.56 -4.79 1.88
CA ASN A 520 -24.44 -6.24 2.00
C ASN A 520 -23.11 -6.60 2.65
N ILE A 521 -22.95 -7.87 3.04
CA ILE A 521 -21.75 -8.37 3.70
C ILE A 521 -21.15 -9.49 2.86
N VAL A 522 -19.83 -9.46 2.64
CA VAL A 522 -19.07 -10.53 2.00
C VAL A 522 -17.90 -10.88 2.91
N VAL A 523 -17.68 -12.17 3.15
CA VAL A 523 -16.57 -12.69 3.96
C VAL A 523 -15.88 -13.77 3.14
N ASP A 524 -14.74 -13.45 2.54
CA ASP A 524 -13.93 -14.36 1.73
C ASP A 524 -13.11 -15.32 2.62
N ASN A 525 -12.42 -16.30 2.02
CA ASN A 525 -11.83 -17.46 2.70
C ASN A 525 -11.02 -17.13 3.97
N ASP A 526 -10.10 -16.16 3.88
CA ASP A 526 -9.22 -15.74 4.98
C ASP A 526 -9.84 -14.63 5.86
N GLY A 527 -11.09 -14.26 5.59
CA GLY A 527 -11.86 -13.24 6.28
C GLY A 527 -12.61 -13.79 7.50
N VAL A 528 -12.66 -13.00 8.56
CA VAL A 528 -13.38 -13.31 9.80
C VAL A 528 -14.28 -12.16 10.21
N LEU A 529 -15.60 -12.38 10.22
CA LEU A 529 -16.60 -11.46 10.76
C LEU A 529 -16.88 -11.81 12.23
N ASP A 530 -16.32 -11.03 13.15
CA ASP A 530 -16.48 -11.23 14.59
C ASP A 530 -17.63 -10.40 15.14
N VAL A 531 -18.76 -11.08 15.38
CA VAL A 531 -19.98 -10.54 16.00
C VAL A 531 -20.19 -11.06 17.42
N ALA A 532 -19.18 -11.70 18.04
CA ALA A 532 -19.32 -12.40 19.32
C ALA A 532 -19.70 -11.49 20.51
N ALA A 533 -19.55 -10.16 20.36
CA ALA A 533 -20.07 -9.17 21.31
C ALA A 533 -21.61 -9.16 21.41
N HIS A 534 -22.31 -9.67 20.38
CA HIS A 534 -23.77 -9.67 20.31
C HIS A 534 -24.35 -10.93 20.95
N ALA A 535 -24.55 -10.90 22.27
CA ALA A 535 -25.00 -12.05 23.07
C ALA A 535 -26.37 -12.65 22.69
N MET A 536 -27.21 -11.93 21.93
CA MET A 536 -28.50 -12.42 21.39
C MET A 536 -28.42 -12.71 19.88
N GLY A 537 -27.21 -12.78 19.32
CA GLY A 537 -26.93 -12.79 17.88
C GLY A 537 -26.92 -11.39 17.25
N TYR A 538 -26.18 -11.25 16.16
CA TYR A 538 -26.15 -10.04 15.33
C TYR A 538 -27.17 -10.13 14.19
N THR A 539 -27.94 -9.07 13.96
CA THR A 539 -29.07 -9.11 13.01
C THR A 539 -28.74 -8.46 11.67
N ILE A 540 -28.64 -9.27 10.62
CA ILE A 540 -28.38 -8.81 9.23
C ILE A 540 -29.68 -8.44 8.50
N ALA A 541 -30.54 -7.63 9.12
CA ALA A 541 -31.89 -7.37 8.63
C ALA A 541 -31.93 -6.78 7.19
N GLY A 542 -32.60 -7.47 6.27
CA GLY A 542 -32.95 -6.99 4.93
C GLY A 542 -31.80 -6.89 3.94
N ARG A 543 -30.67 -7.54 4.22
CA ARG A 543 -29.45 -7.53 3.38
C ARG A 543 -28.96 -8.96 3.10
N SER A 544 -28.00 -9.09 2.19
CA SER A 544 -27.32 -10.37 1.91
C SER A 544 -26.03 -10.50 2.73
N LEU A 545 -25.74 -11.72 3.19
CA LEU A 545 -24.42 -12.17 3.63
C LEU A 545 -23.93 -13.25 2.64
N THR A 546 -22.75 -13.04 2.04
CA THR A 546 -22.02 -14.07 1.29
C THR A 546 -20.85 -14.57 2.13
N LEU A 547 -20.74 -15.88 2.35
CA LEU A 547 -19.79 -16.48 3.28
C LEU A 547 -18.92 -17.55 2.59
N ARG A 548 -17.61 -17.39 2.74
CA ARG A 548 -16.53 -18.34 2.40
C ARG A 548 -15.49 -18.47 3.51
N GLY A 549 -15.38 -17.45 4.36
CA GLY A 549 -14.60 -17.46 5.60
C GLY A 549 -15.47 -17.72 6.83
N GLN A 550 -15.15 -17.07 7.95
CA GLN A 550 -15.74 -17.40 9.26
C GLN A 550 -16.61 -16.28 9.83
N VAL A 551 -17.69 -16.65 10.53
CA VAL A 551 -18.42 -15.76 11.44
C VAL A 551 -18.20 -16.23 12.87
N LEU A 552 -17.62 -15.38 13.72
CA LEU A 552 -17.48 -15.66 15.16
C LEU A 552 -18.68 -15.09 15.93
N GLY A 553 -19.37 -15.95 16.66
CA GLY A 553 -20.62 -15.62 17.37
C GLY A 553 -21.88 -16.02 16.60
N SER A 554 -23.05 -15.60 17.13
CA SER A 554 -24.36 -15.98 16.59
C SER A 554 -24.92 -14.96 15.60
N LEU A 555 -25.71 -15.43 14.63
CA LEU A 555 -26.29 -14.63 13.55
C LEU A 555 -27.82 -14.79 13.51
N VAL A 556 -28.52 -13.68 13.26
CA VAL A 556 -29.97 -13.65 13.00
C VAL A 556 -30.23 -13.06 11.62
N ALA A 557 -30.65 -13.90 10.67
CA ALA A 557 -31.24 -13.46 9.42
C ALA A 557 -32.71 -13.09 9.68
N ALA A 558 -33.04 -11.81 9.55
CA ALA A 558 -34.41 -11.32 9.73
C ALA A 558 -35.16 -11.24 8.40
N ALA A 559 -36.42 -10.76 8.41
CA ALA A 559 -37.29 -10.82 7.24
C ALA A 559 -36.64 -10.22 5.97
N ASN A 560 -36.67 -10.99 4.87
CA ASN A 560 -36.05 -10.68 3.57
C ASN A 560 -34.50 -10.62 3.55
N SER A 561 -33.82 -11.11 4.59
CA SER A 561 -32.35 -11.28 4.54
C SER A 561 -31.97 -12.55 3.78
N GLN A 562 -30.73 -12.63 3.27
CA GLN A 562 -30.18 -13.81 2.59
C GLN A 562 -28.85 -14.21 3.22
N VAL A 563 -28.58 -15.51 3.38
CA VAL A 563 -27.27 -16.05 3.79
C VAL A 563 -26.82 -17.07 2.75
N THR A 564 -25.85 -16.73 1.92
CA THR A 564 -25.33 -17.59 0.86
C THR A 564 -23.94 -18.09 1.22
N VAL A 565 -23.76 -19.40 1.25
CA VAL A 565 -22.52 -20.09 1.63
C VAL A 565 -21.96 -20.79 0.39
N LEU A 566 -20.68 -20.55 0.09
CA LEU A 566 -20.07 -20.89 -1.20
C LEU A 566 -18.80 -21.75 -1.11
N ASN A 567 -18.45 -22.26 0.07
CA ASN A 567 -17.42 -23.29 0.25
C ASN A 567 -17.60 -24.02 1.59
N SER A 568 -16.93 -25.17 1.72
CA SER A 568 -16.95 -26.04 2.90
C SER A 568 -16.03 -25.55 4.04
N ALA A 569 -15.23 -24.50 3.80
CA ALA A 569 -14.47 -23.80 4.82
C ALA A 569 -15.32 -22.82 5.65
N ALA A 570 -16.52 -22.50 5.18
CA ALA A 570 -17.42 -21.55 5.81
C ALA A 570 -18.00 -22.06 7.13
N THR A 571 -17.84 -21.27 8.20
CA THR A 571 -18.33 -21.61 9.54
C THR A 571 -19.07 -20.46 10.21
N ILE A 572 -20.13 -20.76 10.96
CA ILE A 572 -20.66 -19.87 12.00
C ILE A 572 -20.37 -20.51 13.36
N SER A 573 -19.60 -19.82 14.21
CA SER A 573 -19.13 -20.35 15.51
C SER A 573 -20.17 -20.30 16.64
N GLY A 574 -21.40 -19.90 16.32
CA GLY A 574 -22.52 -19.75 17.23
C GLY A 574 -23.82 -20.16 16.55
N ASN A 575 -24.95 -19.70 17.08
CA ASN A 575 -26.26 -20.08 16.57
C ASN A 575 -26.60 -19.34 15.27
N LEU A 576 -27.27 -20.01 14.34
CA LEU A 576 -27.87 -19.40 13.14
C LEU A 576 -29.40 -19.45 13.26
N GLN A 577 -30.04 -18.28 13.27
CA GLN A 577 -31.51 -18.17 13.24
C GLN A 577 -31.97 -17.53 11.93
N LEU A 578 -32.92 -18.19 11.25
CA LEU A 578 -33.65 -17.68 10.09
C LEU A 578 -35.06 -17.25 10.49
N VAL A 579 -35.47 -16.04 10.12
CA VAL A 579 -36.77 -15.44 10.43
C VAL A 579 -37.34 -14.76 9.18
N ASN A 580 -38.23 -15.45 8.47
CA ASN A 580 -38.76 -15.04 7.16
C ASN A 580 -37.64 -14.70 6.16
N SER A 581 -36.61 -15.57 6.09
CA SER A 581 -35.35 -15.35 5.35
C SER A 581 -34.85 -16.62 4.66
N THR A 582 -33.95 -16.48 3.69
CA THR A 582 -33.33 -17.64 2.99
C THR A 582 -31.91 -17.88 3.48
N ALA A 583 -31.54 -19.15 3.65
CA ALA A 583 -30.15 -19.59 3.59
C ALA A 583 -29.94 -20.48 2.36
N THR A 584 -28.80 -20.34 1.69
CA THR A 584 -28.43 -21.09 0.48
C THR A 584 -27.05 -21.69 0.71
N VAL A 585 -26.95 -23.01 0.65
CA VAL A 585 -25.69 -23.76 0.61
C VAL A 585 -25.37 -24.06 -0.86
N GLY A 586 -24.09 -24.07 -1.24
CA GLY A 586 -23.64 -24.41 -2.60
C GLY A 586 -23.99 -23.41 -3.72
N GLY A 587 -24.86 -22.44 -3.46
CA GLY A 587 -25.25 -21.39 -4.41
C GLY A 587 -26.31 -21.86 -5.40
N VAL A 588 -25.98 -21.85 -6.69
CA VAL A 588 -26.77 -22.46 -7.78
C VAL A 588 -25.84 -23.18 -8.73
N GLY A 589 -26.03 -24.49 -8.87
CA GLY A 589 -25.25 -25.38 -9.73
C GLY A 589 -23.90 -25.83 -9.16
N PHE A 590 -23.77 -25.83 -7.81
CA PHE A 590 -22.50 -25.91 -7.06
C PHE A 590 -21.55 -24.73 -7.34
N ASN A 591 -20.99 -24.13 -6.28
CA ASN A 591 -20.17 -22.92 -6.35
C ASN A 591 -18.90 -22.95 -5.48
N GLU A 592 -18.68 -24.00 -4.69
CA GLU A 592 -17.30 -24.30 -4.30
C GLU A 592 -16.56 -24.71 -5.57
N THR A 593 -15.36 -24.19 -5.78
CA THR A 593 -14.58 -24.42 -7.00
C THR A 593 -13.38 -25.26 -6.63
N ALA A 594 -13.18 -26.41 -7.26
CA ALA A 594 -11.97 -27.18 -7.08
C ALA A 594 -10.76 -26.28 -7.34
N LEU A 595 -9.91 -26.05 -6.34
CA LEU A 595 -8.74 -25.20 -6.49
C LEU A 595 -7.89 -25.72 -7.65
N ALA A 596 -7.52 -24.82 -8.57
CA ALA A 596 -6.48 -25.09 -9.55
C ALA A 596 -5.28 -25.72 -8.83
N ALA A 597 -4.73 -26.82 -9.38
CA ALA A 597 -3.72 -27.60 -8.68
C ALA A 597 -2.58 -26.66 -8.22
N PRO A 598 -2.17 -26.68 -6.94
CA PRO A 598 -1.21 -25.71 -6.45
C PRO A 598 0.11 -25.92 -7.19
N ILE A 599 0.70 -24.85 -7.73
CA ILE A 599 2.06 -24.92 -8.29
C ILE A 599 3.06 -25.38 -7.22
N VAL A 600 4.16 -25.98 -7.66
CA VAL A 600 5.29 -26.34 -6.81
C VAL A 600 5.76 -25.09 -6.06
N SER A 601 5.76 -25.14 -4.73
CA SER A 601 6.24 -24.04 -3.88
C SER A 601 7.66 -24.27 -3.35
N ALA A 602 8.22 -25.48 -3.54
CA ALA A 602 9.57 -25.81 -3.13
C ALA A 602 10.58 -25.03 -4.00
N GLY A 603 11.40 -24.20 -3.35
CA GLY A 603 12.42 -23.39 -4.02
C GLY A 603 11.89 -22.17 -4.80
N LEU A 604 10.57 -21.93 -4.87
CA LEU A 604 10.01 -20.79 -5.60
C LEU A 604 10.55 -19.47 -5.00
N ASP A 605 11.21 -18.68 -5.84
CA ASP A 605 12.07 -17.57 -5.43
C ASP A 605 11.81 -16.28 -6.26
N LEU A 606 11.35 -16.44 -7.50
CA LEU A 606 10.68 -15.39 -8.27
C LEU A 606 9.37 -15.93 -8.86
N ASN A 607 8.29 -15.15 -8.76
CA ASN A 607 6.99 -15.42 -9.37
C ASN A 607 6.44 -14.17 -10.07
N PHE A 608 6.96 -13.87 -11.26
CA PHE A 608 6.41 -12.81 -12.11
C PHE A 608 5.17 -13.33 -12.82
N ASP A 609 3.99 -12.96 -12.33
CA ASP A 609 2.69 -13.30 -12.90
C ASP A 609 1.96 -12.02 -13.30
N ALA A 610 1.56 -11.90 -14.56
CA ALA A 610 0.95 -10.69 -15.11
C ALA A 610 -0.49 -10.46 -14.59
N ALA A 611 -1.12 -11.46 -13.96
CA ALA A 611 -2.42 -11.31 -13.32
C ALA A 611 -2.36 -10.67 -11.93
N LEU A 612 -1.17 -10.56 -11.33
CA LEU A 612 -0.94 -10.01 -9.99
C LEU A 612 -0.41 -8.57 -9.99
N ASP A 613 -0.26 -7.96 -11.17
CA ASP A 613 0.56 -6.78 -11.40
C ASP A 613 -0.25 -5.54 -11.82
N LEU A 614 0.31 -4.34 -11.59
CA LEU A 614 -0.40 -3.06 -11.76
C LEU A 614 -0.21 -2.46 -13.16
N GLY A 615 -0.65 -3.19 -14.18
CA GLY A 615 -0.49 -2.84 -15.60
C GLY A 615 -0.92 -1.40 -15.95
N GLY A 616 -0.05 -0.69 -16.67
CA GLY A 616 -0.21 0.71 -17.06
C GLY A 616 0.95 1.62 -16.65
N ASP A 617 1.85 1.16 -15.79
CA ASP A 617 3.16 1.78 -15.55
C ASP A 617 4.29 1.04 -16.32
N ALA A 618 5.55 1.29 -15.99
CA ALA A 618 6.73 0.75 -16.68
C ALA A 618 7.44 -0.37 -15.90
N VAL A 619 6.78 -1.00 -14.93
CA VAL A 619 7.36 -1.95 -13.98
C VAL A 619 6.53 -3.24 -13.95
N TRP A 620 7.19 -4.40 -13.86
CA TRP A 620 6.54 -5.67 -13.49
C TRP A 620 7.05 -6.07 -12.12
N ILE A 621 6.16 -6.19 -11.12
CA ILE A 621 6.52 -6.53 -9.74
C ILE A 621 6.14 -7.97 -9.42
N ASP A 622 7.08 -8.73 -8.85
CA ASP A 622 6.77 -9.97 -8.13
C ASP A 622 6.32 -9.60 -6.71
N ALA A 623 5.02 -9.78 -6.44
CA ALA A 623 4.39 -9.47 -5.16
C ALA A 623 4.88 -10.34 -3.98
N GLN A 624 5.59 -11.46 -4.22
CA GLN A 624 6.12 -12.34 -3.17
C GLN A 624 7.55 -11.96 -2.79
N SER A 625 8.44 -11.78 -3.77
CA SER A 625 9.86 -11.46 -3.54
C SER A 625 10.15 -9.95 -3.45
N GLY A 626 9.19 -9.11 -3.84
CA GLY A 626 9.36 -7.66 -3.95
C GLY A 626 10.34 -7.24 -5.05
N GLN A 627 10.78 -8.16 -5.92
CA GLN A 627 11.63 -7.82 -7.06
C GLN A 627 10.82 -7.15 -8.16
N SER A 628 11.46 -6.23 -8.87
CA SER A 628 10.86 -5.47 -9.96
C SER A 628 11.72 -5.53 -11.22
N LEU A 629 11.09 -5.81 -12.35
CA LEU A 629 11.64 -5.60 -13.69
C LEU A 629 11.12 -4.27 -14.24
N SER A 630 11.88 -3.63 -15.11
CA SER A 630 11.49 -2.37 -15.76
C SER A 630 11.45 -2.51 -17.28
N PHE A 631 10.30 -2.19 -17.86
CA PHE A 631 10.11 -2.08 -19.31
C PHE A 631 10.75 -0.80 -19.86
N ALA A 632 11.02 -0.74 -21.17
CA ALA A 632 11.54 0.46 -21.84
C ALA A 632 10.54 1.65 -21.90
N GLY A 633 9.31 1.45 -21.47
CA GLY A 633 8.22 2.42 -21.40
C GLY A 633 7.01 1.82 -20.70
N ALA A 634 5.90 2.55 -20.58
CA ALA A 634 4.71 2.02 -19.94
C ALA A 634 4.12 0.82 -20.70
N ALA A 635 3.98 -0.32 -20.02
CA ALA A 635 3.44 -1.56 -20.54
C ALA A 635 2.04 -1.79 -19.98
N ALA A 636 1.19 -2.49 -20.74
CA ALA A 636 -0.17 -2.82 -20.31
C ALA A 636 -0.44 -4.31 -20.53
N THR A 637 -1.09 -4.93 -19.55
CA THR A 637 -1.51 -6.32 -19.62
C THR A 637 -2.69 -6.49 -20.56
N VAL A 638 -2.64 -7.49 -21.44
CA VAL A 638 -3.78 -7.96 -22.25
C VAL A 638 -4.49 -9.11 -21.54
N SER A 639 -5.83 -9.12 -21.58
CA SER A 639 -6.63 -10.19 -20.94
C SER A 639 -6.63 -11.47 -21.77
N ILE A 640 -6.37 -12.60 -21.11
CA ILE A 640 -6.43 -13.94 -21.71
C ILE A 640 -7.84 -14.52 -21.54
N THR A 641 -8.32 -15.21 -22.57
CA THR A 641 -9.61 -15.93 -22.58
C THR A 641 -9.52 -17.26 -23.34
N ASP A 642 -8.31 -17.84 -23.44
CA ASP A 642 -8.07 -19.09 -24.16
C ASP A 642 -8.43 -20.31 -23.29
N ALA A 643 -9.37 -21.11 -23.77
CA ALA A 643 -9.84 -22.32 -23.09
C ALA A 643 -8.78 -23.45 -23.00
N ALA A 644 -7.63 -23.32 -23.65
CA ALA A 644 -6.48 -24.22 -23.48
C ALA A 644 -5.65 -23.92 -22.21
N VAL A 645 -5.78 -22.73 -21.63
CA VAL A 645 -5.06 -22.27 -20.43
C VAL A 645 -6.01 -21.49 -19.49
N PRO A 646 -7.13 -22.10 -19.04
CA PRO A 646 -8.24 -21.40 -18.39
C PRO A 646 -7.89 -20.61 -17.12
N GLN A 647 -6.76 -20.92 -16.46
CA GLN A 647 -6.31 -20.22 -15.26
C GLN A 647 -5.41 -19.00 -15.54
N LEU A 648 -4.90 -18.83 -16.77
CA LEU A 648 -4.19 -17.60 -17.16
C LEU A 648 -5.23 -16.53 -17.53
N SER A 649 -5.19 -15.38 -16.85
CA SER A 649 -6.15 -14.28 -17.05
C SER A 649 -5.53 -13.02 -17.66
N ALA A 650 -4.21 -12.86 -17.61
CA ALA A 650 -3.49 -11.70 -18.14
C ALA A 650 -2.08 -12.06 -18.66
N ALA A 651 -1.56 -11.26 -19.58
CA ALA A 651 -0.17 -11.31 -20.05
C ALA A 651 0.35 -9.93 -20.48
N TYR A 652 1.66 -9.74 -20.46
CA TYR A 652 2.29 -8.59 -21.10
C TYR A 652 2.52 -8.85 -22.59
N ASP A 653 2.11 -7.89 -23.44
CA ASP A 653 2.35 -7.90 -24.89
C ASP A 653 3.71 -7.27 -25.18
N VAL A 654 4.74 -8.10 -25.41
CA VAL A 654 6.13 -7.64 -25.55
C VAL A 654 6.33 -7.05 -26.94
N ALA A 655 6.60 -5.75 -26.98
CA ALA A 655 6.80 -4.99 -28.21
C ALA A 655 8.15 -5.32 -28.87
N ALA A 656 8.25 -5.11 -30.19
CA ALA A 656 9.45 -5.39 -31.00
C ALA A 656 10.72 -4.55 -30.65
N ALA A 657 10.64 -3.73 -29.61
CA ALA A 657 11.73 -3.29 -28.76
C ALA A 657 11.08 -2.81 -27.45
N GLY A 658 11.30 -3.53 -26.33
CA GLY A 658 10.63 -3.22 -25.07
C GLY A 658 10.40 -4.40 -24.12
N GLY A 659 11.32 -5.36 -24.01
CA GLY A 659 11.31 -6.30 -22.88
C GLY A 659 11.56 -5.64 -21.51
N ALA A 660 11.44 -6.42 -20.44
CA ALA A 660 11.60 -5.97 -19.05
C ALA A 660 12.93 -6.45 -18.44
N GLY A 661 13.81 -5.53 -18.04
CA GLY A 661 15.11 -5.84 -17.42
C GLY A 661 15.19 -5.34 -15.97
N GLY A 662 15.96 -6.00 -15.11
CA GLY A 662 16.10 -5.53 -13.72
C GLY A 662 16.84 -6.44 -12.74
N LEU A 663 16.87 -7.76 -12.98
CA LEU A 663 17.42 -8.78 -12.09
C LEU A 663 18.97 -8.84 -12.10
N ASN A 664 19.62 -7.67 -12.17
CA ASN A 664 21.07 -7.50 -12.29
C ASN A 664 21.79 -8.00 -11.03
N ASN A 665 22.59 -9.06 -11.18
CA ASN A 665 23.23 -9.79 -10.07
C ASN A 665 22.23 -10.44 -9.08
N TYR A 666 20.95 -10.58 -9.41
CA TYR A 666 19.97 -11.21 -8.52
C TYR A 666 20.31 -12.69 -8.26
N PHE A 667 20.73 -13.42 -9.29
CA PHE A 667 21.16 -14.81 -9.18
C PHE A 667 22.56 -14.94 -8.53
N GLU A 668 23.35 -13.87 -8.56
CA GLU A 668 24.75 -13.78 -8.08
C GLU A 668 24.85 -12.82 -6.86
N LEU A 669 24.22 -13.20 -5.74
CA LEU A 669 24.03 -12.34 -4.54
C LEU A 669 25.33 -12.01 -3.76
N ASN A 670 26.30 -11.36 -4.39
CA ASN A 670 27.64 -11.04 -3.87
C ASN A 670 28.42 -12.28 -3.35
N GLY A 671 28.01 -13.48 -3.75
CA GLY A 671 28.54 -14.76 -3.30
C GLY A 671 29.55 -15.39 -4.26
N PRO A 672 29.94 -16.66 -4.03
CA PRO A 672 30.52 -17.49 -5.07
C PRO A 672 29.43 -17.88 -6.11
N ARG A 673 29.89 -18.06 -7.35
CA ARG A 673 29.16 -18.47 -8.57
C ARG A 673 27.94 -19.39 -8.35
N SER A 674 26.97 -19.28 -9.25
CA SER A 674 25.76 -20.11 -9.33
C SER A 674 26.06 -21.57 -9.65
N VAL A 675 26.23 -22.36 -8.58
CA VAL A 675 26.59 -23.80 -8.55
C VAL A 675 25.55 -24.65 -7.78
N GLN A 676 24.29 -24.25 -7.84
CA GLN A 676 23.14 -24.94 -7.23
C GLN A 676 22.12 -25.21 -8.33
N ASP A 677 21.27 -26.22 -8.15
CA ASP A 677 20.19 -26.53 -9.09
C ASP A 677 19.29 -25.31 -9.34
N ALA A 678 18.75 -25.22 -10.55
CA ALA A 678 17.91 -24.09 -10.94
C ALA A 678 16.86 -24.53 -11.96
N THR A 679 15.60 -24.20 -11.70
CA THR A 679 14.52 -24.39 -12.68
C THR A 679 13.88 -23.05 -13.06
N PHE A 680 13.65 -22.86 -14.35
CA PHE A 680 13.02 -21.69 -14.95
C PHE A 680 11.77 -22.10 -15.71
N GLU A 681 10.61 -21.64 -15.27
CA GLU A 681 9.31 -21.86 -15.92
C GLU A 681 8.90 -20.59 -16.68
N ALA A 682 8.34 -20.74 -17.88
CA ALA A 682 7.74 -19.64 -18.63
C ALA A 682 6.45 -20.07 -19.34
N TRP A 683 5.44 -19.20 -19.29
CA TRP A 683 4.19 -19.28 -20.04
C TRP A 683 4.11 -18.13 -21.05
N PHE A 684 4.15 -18.45 -22.34
CA PHE A 684 4.26 -17.48 -23.44
C PHE A 684 3.43 -17.87 -24.66
N TYR A 685 3.07 -16.89 -25.49
CA TYR A 685 2.22 -17.07 -26.67
C TYR A 685 2.99 -16.94 -27.98
N VAL A 686 3.10 -18.05 -28.71
CA VAL A 686 3.75 -18.11 -30.02
C VAL A 686 2.79 -17.63 -31.11
N ASP A 687 2.85 -16.35 -31.49
CA ASP A 687 2.02 -15.78 -32.57
C ASP A 687 2.53 -16.16 -33.97
N SER A 688 3.78 -15.77 -34.29
CA SER A 688 4.33 -15.87 -35.65
C SER A 688 5.71 -16.55 -35.66
N THR A 689 5.75 -17.80 -36.13
CA THR A 689 6.97 -18.64 -36.22
C THR A 689 7.87 -18.30 -37.43
N GLY A 690 8.06 -17.01 -37.71
CA GLY A 690 8.78 -16.53 -38.90
C GLY A 690 9.23 -15.08 -38.79
N ALA A 691 9.42 -14.58 -37.56
CA ALA A 691 9.94 -13.24 -37.31
C ALA A 691 11.46 -13.13 -37.59
N GLY A 692 12.19 -14.24 -37.48
CA GLY A 692 13.64 -14.34 -37.66
C GLY A 692 14.46 -13.76 -36.50
N GLY A 693 15.50 -14.49 -36.08
CA GLY A 693 16.39 -14.10 -34.97
C GLY A 693 16.18 -14.98 -33.73
N ASP A 694 17.11 -14.87 -32.76
CA ASP A 694 17.01 -15.60 -31.48
C ASP A 694 16.20 -14.72 -30.50
N GLN A 695 14.87 -14.90 -30.45
CA GLN A 695 13.98 -14.10 -29.59
C GLN A 695 14.08 -14.51 -28.13
N VAL A 696 14.40 -13.58 -27.22
CA VAL A 696 14.74 -13.88 -25.83
C VAL A 696 13.51 -13.83 -24.91
N ILE A 697 13.03 -14.98 -24.45
CA ILE A 697 11.91 -15.08 -23.50
C ILE A 697 12.40 -14.80 -22.08
N PHE A 698 13.54 -15.37 -21.71
CA PHE A 698 14.21 -15.18 -20.41
C PHE A 698 15.72 -15.24 -20.60
N GLU A 699 16.47 -14.40 -19.87
CA GLU A 699 17.93 -14.50 -19.76
C GLU A 699 18.44 -14.27 -18.32
N ALA A 700 19.46 -15.04 -17.95
CA ALA A 700 20.27 -14.86 -16.75
C ALA A 700 21.74 -14.99 -17.14
N GLY A 701 22.37 -13.87 -17.48
CA GLY A 701 23.76 -13.80 -17.95
C GLY A 701 23.93 -12.92 -19.18
N GLY A 702 25.01 -13.12 -19.92
CA GLY A 702 25.38 -12.23 -21.02
C GLY A 702 26.80 -12.44 -21.51
N ALA A 703 27.14 -11.76 -22.60
CA ALA A 703 28.45 -11.83 -23.28
C ALA A 703 28.93 -13.26 -23.60
N GLY A 704 27.99 -14.17 -23.85
CA GLY A 704 28.26 -15.59 -24.15
C GLY A 704 28.41 -16.50 -22.92
N ARG A 705 27.94 -16.08 -21.74
CA ARG A 705 27.93 -16.84 -20.47
C ARG A 705 26.56 -16.79 -19.81
N GLY A 706 26.29 -17.71 -18.90
CA GLY A 706 25.02 -17.84 -18.19
C GLY A 706 24.03 -18.72 -18.95
N LEU A 707 22.73 -18.37 -18.94
CA LEU A 707 21.68 -19.13 -19.62
C LEU A 707 20.60 -18.27 -20.29
N SER A 708 19.87 -18.88 -21.23
CA SER A 708 18.73 -18.26 -21.93
C SER A 708 17.65 -19.27 -22.33
N LEU A 709 16.41 -18.78 -22.43
CA LEU A 709 15.30 -19.45 -23.11
C LEU A 709 14.91 -18.62 -24.35
N GLN A 710 15.05 -19.20 -25.54
CA GLN A 710 14.97 -18.47 -26.81
C GLN A 710 14.11 -19.17 -27.86
N LEU A 711 13.42 -18.39 -28.71
CA LEU A 711 12.62 -18.86 -29.83
C LEU A 711 13.16 -18.32 -31.18
N ASN A 712 13.43 -19.20 -32.13
CA ASN A 712 13.85 -18.84 -33.50
C ASN A 712 13.09 -19.70 -34.52
N ASP A 713 12.23 -19.08 -35.33
CA ASP A 713 11.47 -19.70 -36.44
C ASP A 713 10.87 -21.09 -36.10
N ALA A 714 10.03 -21.12 -35.04
CA ALA A 714 9.41 -22.29 -34.39
C ALA A 714 10.32 -23.15 -33.50
N MET A 715 11.63 -22.92 -33.45
CA MET A 715 12.56 -23.69 -32.62
C MET A 715 12.76 -23.01 -31.27
N LEU A 716 12.21 -23.59 -30.20
CA LEU A 716 12.49 -23.19 -28.81
C LEU A 716 13.79 -23.86 -28.36
N SER A 717 14.71 -23.10 -27.77
CA SER A 717 15.98 -23.57 -27.22
C SER A 717 16.19 -23.11 -25.79
N PHE A 718 16.60 -24.01 -24.91
CA PHE A 718 17.18 -23.69 -23.61
C PHE A 718 18.70 -23.84 -23.72
N ASN A 719 19.45 -22.78 -23.42
CA ASN A 719 20.90 -22.68 -23.63
C ASN A 719 21.61 -22.39 -22.30
N VAL A 720 22.74 -23.04 -22.03
CA VAL A 720 23.59 -22.79 -20.85
C VAL A 720 25.08 -22.81 -21.22
N ASN A 721 25.89 -21.92 -20.65
CA ASN A 721 27.35 -21.90 -20.81
C ASN A 721 28.08 -21.28 -19.60
N GLY A 722 28.99 -22.05 -18.99
CA GLY A 722 29.74 -21.64 -17.79
C GLY A 722 30.94 -20.72 -18.02
N ASP A 723 31.65 -20.41 -16.93
CA ASP A 723 32.91 -19.65 -16.94
C ASP A 723 34.05 -20.47 -17.61
N GLY A 724 33.93 -21.80 -17.60
CA GLY A 724 34.91 -22.81 -18.04
C GLY A 724 35.30 -22.92 -19.53
N SER A 725 35.04 -21.93 -20.39
CA SER A 725 35.48 -21.89 -21.81
C SER A 725 34.97 -22.99 -22.76
N GLY A 726 33.87 -23.67 -22.39
CA GLY A 726 33.22 -24.69 -23.20
C GLY A 726 32.40 -24.12 -24.38
N PRO A 727 31.84 -25.00 -25.23
CA PRO A 727 30.76 -24.63 -26.15
C PRO A 727 29.43 -24.50 -25.40
N THR A 728 28.54 -23.64 -25.90
CA THR A 728 27.15 -23.56 -25.46
C THR A 728 26.48 -24.94 -25.48
N ILE A 729 25.85 -25.31 -24.39
CA ILE A 729 25.00 -26.49 -24.26
C ILE A 729 23.57 -26.06 -24.60
N SER A 730 22.89 -26.77 -25.51
CA SER A 730 21.53 -26.41 -25.94
C SER A 730 20.63 -27.64 -26.03
N VAL A 731 19.43 -27.55 -25.45
CA VAL A 731 18.30 -28.44 -25.80
C VAL A 731 17.34 -27.64 -26.67
N THR A 732 17.08 -28.11 -27.89
CA THR A 732 16.27 -27.39 -28.90
C THR A 732 15.16 -28.28 -29.44
N THR A 733 13.93 -27.76 -29.49
CA THR A 733 12.73 -28.47 -29.98
C THR A 733 11.80 -27.56 -30.78
N ALA A 734 10.89 -28.15 -31.56
CA ALA A 734 9.91 -27.39 -32.34
C ALA A 734 8.63 -27.15 -31.54
N VAL A 735 8.11 -25.92 -31.54
CA VAL A 735 6.86 -25.52 -30.89
C VAL A 735 5.82 -25.05 -31.91
N ALA A 736 4.54 -25.28 -31.60
CA ALA A 736 3.41 -24.84 -32.43
C ALA A 736 2.92 -23.44 -32.01
N PRO A 737 2.23 -22.68 -32.89
CA PRO A 737 1.58 -21.42 -32.52
C PRO A 737 0.57 -21.58 -31.37
N GLY A 738 0.33 -20.51 -30.61
CA GLY A 738 -0.53 -20.49 -29.41
C GLY A 738 0.26 -20.48 -28.09
N TRP A 739 -0.46 -20.57 -26.96
CA TRP A 739 0.14 -20.67 -25.61
C TRP A 739 1.03 -21.91 -25.46
N ARG A 740 2.20 -21.73 -24.86
CA ARG A 740 3.20 -22.76 -24.52
C ARG A 740 3.62 -22.64 -23.07
N HIS A 741 3.78 -23.79 -22.43
CA HIS A 741 4.53 -23.96 -21.20
C HIS A 741 5.94 -24.43 -21.55
N ALA A 742 6.99 -23.81 -20.99
CA ALA A 742 8.34 -24.33 -21.06
C ALA A 742 9.00 -24.33 -19.69
N VAL A 743 9.77 -25.38 -19.41
CA VAL A 743 10.56 -25.52 -18.18
C VAL A 743 11.99 -25.88 -18.54
N GLY A 744 12.92 -24.97 -18.33
CA GLY A 744 14.36 -25.20 -18.42
C GLY A 744 14.91 -25.58 -17.05
N VAL A 745 15.57 -26.73 -16.95
CA VAL A 745 16.15 -27.26 -15.70
C VAL A 745 17.66 -27.34 -15.83
N VAL A 746 18.37 -26.86 -14.81
CA VAL A 746 19.81 -27.05 -14.56
C VAL A 746 19.97 -27.85 -13.27
N ASP A 747 20.74 -28.92 -13.35
CA ASP A 747 20.83 -29.98 -12.35
C ASP A 747 22.31 -30.26 -12.06
N ILE A 748 22.78 -29.95 -10.85
CA ILE A 748 24.20 -29.82 -10.50
C ILE A 748 24.59 -30.89 -9.47
N GLU A 749 25.09 -32.03 -9.96
CA GLU A 749 25.35 -33.23 -9.15
C GLU A 749 26.70 -33.17 -8.40
N GLY A 750 26.73 -32.37 -7.33
CA GLY A 750 27.79 -32.42 -6.30
C GLY A 750 28.32 -31.06 -5.86
N THR A 751 29.60 -31.00 -5.47
CA THR A 751 30.25 -29.77 -5.00
C THR A 751 31.32 -29.29 -5.98
N ASN A 752 30.92 -28.45 -6.95
CA ASN A 752 31.76 -27.54 -7.75
C ASN A 752 32.92 -28.11 -8.61
N ASP A 753 33.29 -29.40 -8.50
CA ASP A 753 34.57 -29.92 -9.00
C ASP A 753 34.49 -31.40 -9.49
N ASP A 754 33.29 -31.99 -9.61
CA ASP A 754 33.11 -33.32 -10.27
C ASP A 754 32.72 -33.14 -11.75
N LEU A 755 33.73 -33.11 -12.61
CA LEU A 755 33.70 -32.68 -14.01
C LEU A 755 32.97 -33.64 -14.97
N ALA A 756 31.85 -34.25 -14.56
CA ALA A 756 31.25 -35.37 -15.28
C ALA A 756 29.73 -35.62 -15.11
N ASN A 757 29.01 -35.00 -14.17
CA ASN A 757 27.64 -35.45 -13.82
C ASN A 757 26.51 -34.42 -14.06
N ASP A 758 26.81 -33.13 -14.20
CA ASP A 758 25.79 -32.08 -14.40
C ASP A 758 24.88 -32.39 -15.61
N SER A 759 23.62 -31.94 -15.55
CA SER A 759 22.67 -32.04 -16.67
C SER A 759 21.89 -30.75 -16.92
N ILE A 760 21.40 -30.59 -18.16
CA ILE A 760 20.31 -29.66 -18.46
C ILE A 760 19.17 -30.37 -19.16
N SER A 761 17.93 -30.02 -18.80
CA SER A 761 16.71 -30.52 -19.46
C SER A 761 15.82 -29.37 -19.93
N LEU A 762 15.06 -29.62 -21.00
CA LEU A 762 13.96 -28.75 -21.42
C LEU A 762 12.69 -29.59 -21.51
N TYR A 763 11.64 -29.14 -20.83
CA TYR A 763 10.27 -29.63 -21.02
C TYR A 763 9.46 -28.57 -21.76
N VAL A 764 8.52 -29.01 -22.62
CA VAL A 764 7.54 -28.15 -23.27
C VAL A 764 6.16 -28.82 -23.20
N ASP A 765 5.13 -28.10 -22.80
CA ASP A 765 3.74 -28.58 -22.70
C ASP A 765 3.62 -29.95 -21.98
N ASN A 766 4.30 -30.08 -20.84
CA ASN A 766 4.40 -31.30 -20.02
C ASN A 766 5.07 -32.52 -20.70
N ALA A 767 5.83 -32.30 -21.78
CA ALA A 767 6.65 -33.32 -22.42
C ALA A 767 8.14 -32.98 -22.32
N LEU A 768 8.98 -33.93 -21.90
CA LEU A 768 10.44 -33.79 -21.96
C LEU A 768 10.88 -33.70 -23.43
N ALA A 769 11.40 -32.54 -23.83
CA ALA A 769 11.92 -32.30 -25.16
C ALA A 769 13.33 -32.89 -25.34
N GLY A 770 14.13 -32.88 -24.28
CA GLY A 770 15.44 -33.52 -24.23
C GLY A 770 16.24 -33.17 -22.98
N THR A 771 17.33 -33.91 -22.79
CA THR A 771 18.33 -33.71 -21.73
C THR A 771 19.72 -33.78 -22.36
N VAL A 772 20.68 -33.02 -21.84
CA VAL A 772 22.12 -33.19 -22.11
C VAL A 772 22.83 -33.51 -20.80
N ASP A 773 23.16 -34.79 -20.61
CA ASP A 773 23.86 -35.31 -19.43
C ASP A 773 25.38 -35.16 -19.56
N ASN A 774 26.10 -35.25 -18.43
CA ASN A 774 27.58 -35.25 -18.36
C ASN A 774 28.21 -33.95 -18.89
N VAL A 775 27.58 -32.81 -18.61
CA VAL A 775 28.12 -31.49 -18.94
C VAL A 775 28.93 -30.92 -17.77
N LEU A 776 29.43 -29.69 -17.93
CA LEU A 776 30.18 -28.97 -16.90
C LEU A 776 29.60 -27.56 -16.78
N ILE A 777 29.01 -27.26 -15.63
CA ILE A 777 28.30 -25.99 -15.37
C ILE A 777 28.86 -25.40 -14.07
N ASP A 778 29.99 -24.69 -14.20
CA ASP A 778 30.72 -24.12 -13.07
C ASP A 778 30.19 -22.74 -12.61
N ASP A 779 29.26 -22.16 -13.38
CA ASP A 779 28.49 -20.92 -13.16
C ASP A 779 27.36 -20.87 -14.20
N TRP A 780 26.09 -21.07 -13.82
CA TRP A 780 24.98 -20.98 -14.79
C TRP A 780 24.42 -19.57 -15.00
N ALA A 781 24.82 -18.56 -14.21
CA ALA A 781 24.22 -17.22 -14.22
C ALA A 781 25.10 -16.16 -14.93
N GLY A 782 26.40 -16.41 -15.12
CA GLY A 782 27.29 -15.65 -16.02
C GLY A 782 27.62 -14.21 -15.62
N GLY A 783 26.96 -13.64 -14.62
CA GLY A 783 27.39 -12.44 -13.89
C GLY A 783 27.06 -11.06 -14.49
N ASN A 784 26.13 -10.94 -15.45
CA ASN A 784 25.39 -9.74 -15.95
C ASN A 784 24.83 -10.05 -17.35
N THR A 785 23.62 -9.69 -17.78
CA THR A 785 22.50 -8.90 -17.19
C THR A 785 21.18 -9.64 -17.42
N SER A 786 20.20 -9.53 -16.50
CA SER A 786 19.04 -10.44 -16.51
C SER A 786 17.68 -9.75 -16.74
N GLY A 787 16.79 -10.41 -17.48
CA GLY A 787 15.47 -9.88 -17.85
C GLY A 787 14.50 -10.90 -18.45
N ILE A 788 13.27 -10.44 -18.72
CA ILE A 788 12.17 -11.18 -19.36
C ILE A 788 11.77 -10.45 -20.65
N GLY A 789 11.70 -11.18 -21.77
CA GLY A 789 11.33 -10.62 -23.07
C GLY A 789 12.35 -9.66 -23.70
N ALA A 790 13.45 -9.34 -23.00
CA ALA A 790 14.47 -8.37 -23.41
C ALA A 790 15.71 -9.07 -23.99
N SER A 791 16.38 -8.41 -24.93
CA SER A 791 17.69 -8.84 -25.44
C SER A 791 18.82 -7.88 -25.03
N ALA A 792 19.69 -8.35 -24.13
CA ALA A 792 21.01 -7.77 -23.92
C ALA A 792 22.07 -8.51 -24.77
N ASP A 793 23.15 -9.00 -24.16
CA ASP A 793 24.21 -9.79 -24.81
C ASP A 793 23.93 -11.31 -24.70
N SER A 794 22.69 -11.72 -24.96
CA SER A 794 22.14 -13.04 -24.64
C SER A 794 22.90 -14.22 -25.25
N LEU A 795 23.04 -15.31 -24.49
CA LEU A 795 23.61 -16.58 -24.98
C LEU A 795 22.70 -17.20 -26.05
N GLY A 796 23.17 -17.35 -27.29
CA GLY A 796 22.37 -17.87 -28.41
C GLY A 796 23.05 -18.96 -29.23
N ALA A 797 22.25 -19.77 -29.93
CA ALA A 797 22.70 -20.98 -30.63
C ALA A 797 22.92 -20.78 -32.15
N GLY A 798 22.45 -19.67 -32.74
CA GLY A 798 22.61 -19.48 -34.20
C GLY A 798 22.33 -18.09 -34.78
N GLY A 799 21.73 -17.17 -34.03
CA GLY A 799 21.36 -15.83 -34.50
C GLY A 799 22.07 -14.67 -33.78
N THR A 800 21.60 -13.46 -34.07
CA THR A 800 21.74 -12.32 -33.16
C THR A 800 20.51 -12.33 -32.25
N PRO A 801 20.66 -12.15 -30.92
CA PRO A 801 19.54 -11.97 -30.01
C PRO A 801 18.66 -10.78 -30.41
N ILE A 802 17.35 -10.91 -30.19
CA ILE A 802 16.37 -9.82 -30.28
C ILE A 802 15.30 -9.98 -29.19
N ASP A 803 14.59 -8.89 -28.88
CA ASP A 803 13.49 -8.90 -27.92
C ASP A 803 12.39 -9.91 -28.34
N TYR A 804 11.62 -10.38 -27.37
CA TYR A 804 10.51 -11.29 -27.65
C TYR A 804 9.37 -10.55 -28.36
N HIS A 805 8.85 -11.10 -29.46
CA HIS A 805 7.70 -10.52 -30.16
C HIS A 805 6.47 -11.42 -29.93
N GLY A 806 5.81 -11.24 -28.79
CA GLY A 806 4.68 -12.07 -28.37
C GLY A 806 4.29 -11.77 -26.92
N GLN A 807 3.36 -12.57 -26.37
CA GLN A 807 2.84 -12.34 -25.02
C GLN A 807 3.50 -13.27 -23.99
N ILE A 808 3.72 -12.76 -22.78
CA ILE A 808 4.24 -13.54 -21.64
C ILE A 808 3.28 -13.36 -20.47
N ALA A 809 2.72 -14.47 -19.96
CA ALA A 809 1.75 -14.49 -18.87
C ALA A 809 2.43 -14.65 -17.50
N ALA A 810 3.34 -15.61 -17.38
CA ALA A 810 4.07 -15.86 -16.15
C ALA A 810 5.50 -16.35 -16.44
N VAL A 811 6.43 -15.99 -15.56
CA VAL A 811 7.79 -16.54 -15.50
C VAL A 811 8.16 -16.77 -14.04
N ARG A 812 8.70 -17.95 -13.74
CA ARG A 812 9.06 -18.36 -12.37
C ARG A 812 10.48 -18.90 -12.32
N TYR A 813 11.15 -18.64 -11.20
CA TYR A 813 12.47 -19.21 -10.89
C TYR A 813 12.41 -19.99 -9.57
N TYR A 814 12.97 -21.20 -9.60
CA TYR A 814 13.09 -22.10 -8.47
C TYR A 814 14.57 -22.27 -8.12
N ARG A 815 14.96 -21.70 -6.98
CA ARG A 815 16.34 -21.69 -6.46
C ARG A 815 16.65 -23.00 -5.73
N ASN A 816 17.76 -23.64 -6.08
CA ASN A 816 18.21 -24.92 -5.51
C ASN A 816 17.14 -26.03 -5.64
N VAL A 817 16.49 -26.12 -6.81
CA VAL A 817 15.60 -27.23 -7.17
C VAL A 817 15.70 -27.54 -8.66
N ALA A 818 16.15 -28.75 -8.98
CA ALA A 818 15.94 -29.37 -10.29
C ALA A 818 14.55 -30.03 -10.32
N PHE A 819 13.73 -29.70 -11.33
CA PHE A 819 12.37 -30.27 -11.44
C PHE A 819 12.38 -31.67 -12.07
N ASP A 820 11.70 -32.61 -11.40
CA ASP A 820 11.30 -33.88 -12.01
C ASP A 820 10.03 -33.73 -12.88
N ALA A 821 9.70 -34.79 -13.62
CA ALA A 821 8.54 -34.79 -14.51
C ALA A 821 7.18 -34.68 -13.78
N ALA A 822 7.10 -35.00 -12.48
CA ALA A 822 5.87 -34.81 -11.70
C ALA A 822 5.71 -33.35 -11.25
N GLN A 823 6.81 -32.66 -10.93
CA GLN A 823 6.83 -31.22 -10.65
C GLN A 823 6.46 -30.39 -11.89
N VAL A 824 6.99 -30.77 -13.07
CA VAL A 824 6.58 -30.16 -14.36
C VAL A 824 5.09 -30.41 -14.65
N ALA A 825 4.59 -31.62 -14.40
CA ALA A 825 3.18 -31.94 -14.57
C ALA A 825 2.28 -31.14 -13.62
N GLN A 826 2.66 -31.02 -12.34
CA GLN A 826 1.94 -30.23 -11.35
C GLN A 826 1.76 -28.78 -11.79
N ASN A 827 2.81 -28.11 -12.29
CA ASN A 827 2.71 -26.72 -12.77
C ASN A 827 1.98 -26.58 -14.11
N TYR A 828 1.99 -27.60 -14.96
CA TYR A 828 1.20 -27.61 -16.19
C TYR A 828 -0.29 -27.77 -15.89
N ASP A 829 -0.64 -28.78 -15.11
CA ASP A 829 -2.01 -29.12 -14.74
C ASP A 829 -2.62 -28.00 -13.86
N ALA A 830 -1.82 -27.27 -13.07
CA ALA A 830 -2.21 -26.04 -12.39
C ALA A 830 -2.81 -24.97 -13.30
N ILE A 831 -2.44 -24.95 -14.59
CA ILE A 831 -2.85 -23.92 -15.56
C ILE A 831 -3.86 -24.45 -16.58
N VAL A 832 -3.73 -25.70 -17.03
CA VAL A 832 -4.62 -26.30 -18.03
C VAL A 832 -5.86 -26.98 -17.45
N SER A 833 -5.92 -27.21 -16.13
CA SER A 833 -7.10 -27.80 -15.50
C SER A 833 -8.30 -26.85 -15.52
N VAL A 834 -9.45 -27.37 -15.97
CA VAL A 834 -10.74 -26.75 -15.67
C VAL A 834 -11.11 -27.07 -14.22
N SER A 835 -11.51 -26.06 -13.48
CA SER A 835 -11.89 -26.20 -12.07
C SER A 835 -13.37 -26.56 -11.96
N ASP A 836 -13.66 -27.84 -11.72
CA ASP A 836 -15.02 -28.34 -11.57
C ASP A 836 -15.71 -27.78 -10.30
N PRO A 837 -17.04 -27.56 -10.35
CA PRO A 837 -17.80 -27.09 -9.21
C PRO A 837 -18.11 -28.26 -8.24
N LEU A 838 -17.93 -28.00 -6.94
CA LEU A 838 -18.01 -28.96 -5.85
C LEU A 838 -19.19 -28.66 -4.89
N PRO A 839 -19.74 -29.69 -4.22
CA PRO A 839 -20.71 -29.50 -3.14
C PRO A 839 -20.10 -28.73 -1.96
N THR A 840 -20.96 -28.05 -1.20
CA THR A 840 -20.61 -27.29 0.00
C THR A 840 -21.15 -27.94 1.27
N ALA A 841 -20.27 -28.24 2.22
CA ALA A 841 -20.63 -28.61 3.60
C ALA A 841 -20.59 -27.37 4.51
N PHE A 842 -21.75 -26.77 4.81
CA PHE A 842 -21.84 -25.59 5.67
C PHE A 842 -21.92 -25.97 7.14
N HIS A 843 -21.01 -25.44 7.97
CA HIS A 843 -20.92 -25.76 9.40
C HIS A 843 -21.47 -24.66 10.33
N VAL A 844 -22.41 -25.03 11.20
CA VAL A 844 -22.96 -24.20 12.30
C VAL A 844 -22.61 -24.85 13.64
N GLN A 845 -21.72 -24.22 14.41
CA GLN A 845 -21.21 -24.79 15.68
C GLN A 845 -22.15 -24.56 16.88
N GLY A 846 -23.16 -23.71 16.72
CA GLY A 846 -24.26 -23.55 17.67
C GLY A 846 -25.54 -24.28 17.25
N ASP A 847 -26.69 -23.82 17.74
CA ASP A 847 -27.98 -24.31 17.24
C ASP A 847 -28.36 -23.67 15.89
N TYR A 848 -29.00 -24.44 15.02
CA TYR A 848 -29.70 -23.96 13.83
C TYR A 848 -31.20 -23.84 14.12
N VAL A 849 -31.81 -22.72 13.73
CA VAL A 849 -33.25 -22.47 13.94
C VAL A 849 -33.87 -21.85 12.70
N GLN A 850 -34.80 -22.56 12.06
CA GLN A 850 -35.61 -22.06 10.95
C GLN A 850 -37.06 -21.79 11.37
N ASP A 851 -37.63 -20.65 10.96
CA ASP A 851 -39.05 -20.36 11.16
C ASP A 851 -39.93 -20.78 9.96
N ALA A 852 -41.25 -20.83 10.18
CA ALA A 852 -42.23 -21.26 9.17
C ALA A 852 -42.35 -20.33 7.94
N GLY A 853 -41.67 -19.18 7.93
CA GLY A 853 -41.59 -18.26 6.78
C GLY A 853 -40.25 -18.30 6.05
N SER A 854 -39.31 -19.15 6.48
CA SER A 854 -37.94 -19.22 5.98
C SER A 854 -37.72 -20.43 5.06
N THR A 855 -36.63 -20.38 4.28
CA THR A 855 -36.23 -21.42 3.34
C THR A 855 -34.74 -21.75 3.50
N LEU A 856 -34.40 -23.04 3.46
CA LEU A 856 -33.05 -23.55 3.25
C LEU A 856 -32.94 -24.08 1.81
N GLN A 857 -31.93 -23.65 1.06
CA GLN A 857 -31.67 -24.01 -0.33
C GLN A 857 -30.36 -24.80 -0.47
N MET A 858 -30.37 -25.85 -1.31
CA MET A 858 -29.26 -26.79 -1.53
C MET A 858 -29.33 -27.39 -2.95
N ASP A 859 -28.19 -27.76 -3.54
CA ASP A 859 -28.12 -28.61 -4.74
C ASP A 859 -27.72 -30.06 -4.42
N LEU A 860 -28.17 -31.00 -5.25
CA LEU A 860 -27.82 -32.43 -5.21
C LEU A 860 -27.36 -32.88 -6.60
N LEU A 861 -26.26 -33.62 -6.72
CA LEU A 861 -25.79 -34.18 -7.99
C LEU A 861 -25.66 -35.71 -7.93
N SER A 862 -25.03 -36.24 -6.88
CA SER A 862 -24.83 -37.68 -6.63
C SER A 862 -24.86 -37.97 -5.12
N PRO A 863 -24.95 -39.25 -4.68
CA PRO A 863 -24.82 -39.61 -3.27
C PRO A 863 -23.48 -39.18 -2.64
N GLU A 864 -22.43 -39.06 -3.45
CA GLU A 864 -21.12 -38.52 -3.07
C GLU A 864 -21.08 -36.98 -3.16
N ASP A 865 -21.79 -36.38 -4.11
CA ASP A 865 -21.74 -34.97 -4.47
C ASP A 865 -23.09 -34.28 -4.16
N HIS A 866 -23.24 -33.75 -2.95
CA HIS A 866 -24.41 -32.98 -2.53
C HIS A 866 -24.10 -31.95 -1.43
N ASP A 867 -24.81 -30.83 -1.43
CA ASP A 867 -24.71 -29.84 -0.36
C ASP A 867 -25.25 -30.41 0.97
N MET A 868 -24.64 -29.98 2.08
CA MET A 868 -25.00 -30.43 3.42
C MET A 868 -24.94 -29.29 4.45
N LEU A 869 -25.90 -29.25 5.36
CA LEU A 869 -25.85 -28.45 6.59
C LEU A 869 -25.40 -29.32 7.77
N VAL A 870 -24.28 -28.98 8.39
CA VAL A 870 -23.73 -29.66 9.58
C VAL A 870 -23.93 -28.77 10.79
N VAL A 871 -24.61 -29.28 11.82
CA VAL A 871 -24.94 -28.54 13.05
C VAL A 871 -24.37 -29.27 14.27
N ASP A 872 -23.51 -28.62 15.06
CA ASP A 872 -23.00 -29.21 16.31
C ASP A 872 -24.03 -29.12 17.45
N GLY A 873 -24.89 -28.09 17.43
CA GLY A 873 -26.02 -27.93 18.33
C GLY A 873 -27.29 -28.66 17.87
N ASN A 874 -28.45 -28.14 18.29
CA ASN A 874 -29.76 -28.63 17.88
C ASN A 874 -30.13 -28.02 16.51
N ALA A 875 -30.86 -28.76 15.67
CA ALA A 875 -31.53 -28.18 14.51
C ALA A 875 -33.06 -28.12 14.74
N ALA A 876 -33.59 -26.91 14.91
CA ALA A 876 -35.02 -26.65 14.99
C ALA A 876 -35.58 -26.34 13.59
N LEU A 877 -36.48 -27.20 13.10
CA LEU A 877 -36.94 -27.20 11.71
C LEU A 877 -38.42 -26.79 11.60
N ALA A 878 -38.68 -25.90 10.66
CA ALA A 878 -39.98 -25.46 10.15
C ALA A 878 -39.76 -24.83 8.76
N GLY A 879 -40.80 -24.38 8.07
CA GLY A 879 -40.68 -23.69 6.78
C GLY A 879 -40.25 -24.62 5.65
N THR A 880 -39.49 -24.11 4.68
CA THR A 880 -39.19 -24.85 3.44
C THR A 880 -37.75 -25.38 3.41
N LEU A 881 -37.57 -26.61 2.90
CA LEU A 881 -36.33 -27.05 2.27
C LEU A 881 -36.56 -27.03 0.74
N GLU A 882 -35.65 -26.45 -0.01
CA GLU A 882 -35.73 -26.30 -1.46
C GLU A 882 -34.47 -26.88 -2.11
N ILE A 883 -34.65 -27.93 -2.91
CA ILE A 883 -33.58 -28.54 -3.71
C ILE A 883 -33.56 -27.89 -5.09
N GLY A 884 -32.37 -27.45 -5.50
CA GLY A 884 -32.10 -26.79 -6.77
C GLY A 884 -32.17 -27.70 -8.00
N SER A 885 -31.66 -27.22 -9.13
CA SER A 885 -31.78 -27.88 -10.44
C SER A 885 -30.44 -27.85 -11.20
N ILE A 886 -29.47 -28.61 -10.69
CA ILE A 886 -28.15 -28.76 -11.32
C ILE A 886 -28.21 -29.63 -12.59
N ALA A 887 -27.37 -29.30 -13.57
CA ALA A 887 -27.24 -30.08 -14.79
C ALA A 887 -26.47 -31.39 -14.52
N GLY A 888 -27.06 -32.52 -14.91
CA GLY A 888 -26.47 -33.85 -14.71
C GLY A 888 -27.10 -34.67 -13.59
N PHE A 889 -27.92 -34.06 -12.72
CA PHE A 889 -28.64 -34.76 -11.65
C PHE A 889 -29.55 -35.86 -12.23
N ALA A 890 -29.22 -37.12 -11.94
CA ALA A 890 -29.87 -38.31 -12.49
C ALA A 890 -29.82 -39.49 -11.49
N PRO A 891 -30.50 -39.37 -10.33
CA PRO A 891 -30.42 -40.36 -9.26
C PRO A 891 -31.01 -41.72 -9.65
N GLN A 892 -30.50 -42.77 -9.02
CA GLN A 892 -30.95 -44.15 -9.11
C GLN A 892 -31.81 -44.52 -7.89
N PHE A 893 -32.72 -45.49 -8.03
CA PHE A 893 -33.56 -45.90 -6.90
C PHE A 893 -32.69 -46.48 -5.77
N GLY A 894 -32.90 -45.97 -4.55
CA GLY A 894 -32.06 -46.26 -3.39
C GLY A 894 -30.91 -45.29 -3.16
N ASP A 895 -30.65 -44.32 -4.06
CA ASP A 895 -29.70 -43.23 -3.81
C ASP A 895 -30.15 -42.40 -2.60
N ALA A 896 -29.19 -42.03 -1.74
CA ALA A 896 -29.43 -41.43 -0.44
C ALA A 896 -28.54 -40.20 -0.21
N PHE A 897 -29.16 -39.04 0.00
CA PHE A 897 -28.50 -37.74 0.14
C PHE A 897 -28.69 -37.22 1.57
N THR A 898 -27.62 -37.07 2.36
CA THR A 898 -27.72 -36.69 3.78
C THR A 898 -27.53 -35.19 3.94
N VAL A 899 -28.58 -34.46 3.58
CA VAL A 899 -28.60 -33.00 3.45
C VAL A 899 -28.45 -32.23 4.77
N LEU A 900 -28.72 -32.85 5.91
CA LEU A 900 -28.60 -32.19 7.21
C LEU A 900 -28.19 -33.17 8.31
N THR A 901 -27.19 -32.79 9.12
CA THR A 901 -26.81 -33.48 10.36
C THR A 901 -26.84 -32.51 11.55
N ALA A 902 -27.24 -32.99 12.73
CA ALA A 902 -27.36 -32.20 13.96
C ALA A 902 -26.96 -33.03 15.18
N ALA A 903 -25.80 -32.77 15.78
CA ALA A 903 -25.27 -33.56 16.88
C ALA A 903 -26.04 -33.37 18.22
N GLY A 904 -26.71 -32.22 18.41
CA GLY A 904 -27.70 -32.01 19.47
C GLY A 904 -29.07 -32.65 19.19
N GLY A 905 -29.35 -32.97 17.93
CA GLY A 905 -30.58 -33.64 17.48
C GLY A 905 -31.57 -32.75 16.71
N LEU A 906 -32.50 -33.40 16.00
CA LEU A 906 -33.55 -32.74 15.23
C LEU A 906 -34.79 -32.43 16.08
N ASN A 907 -35.29 -31.20 15.96
CA ASN A 907 -36.48 -30.71 16.64
C ASN A 907 -37.48 -30.17 15.61
N GLY A 908 -38.46 -31.00 15.24
CA GLY A 908 -39.46 -30.66 14.20
C GLY A 908 -39.13 -31.28 12.84
N ARG A 909 -39.75 -30.76 11.79
CA ARG A 909 -39.61 -31.14 10.37
C ARG A 909 -39.78 -29.88 9.52
N PHE A 910 -39.31 -29.89 8.28
CA PHE A 910 -39.71 -28.84 7.33
C PHE A 910 -41.23 -28.95 7.05
N ASP A 911 -41.93 -27.82 7.03
CA ASP A 911 -43.37 -27.75 6.70
C ASP A 911 -43.63 -28.11 5.22
N SER A 912 -42.63 -27.93 4.36
CA SER A 912 -42.63 -28.42 2.97
C SER A 912 -41.23 -28.66 2.44
N ILE A 913 -41.07 -29.66 1.57
CA ILE A 913 -39.86 -29.87 0.77
C ILE A 913 -40.21 -29.66 -0.71
N THR A 914 -39.46 -28.80 -1.39
CA THR A 914 -39.57 -28.50 -2.82
C THR A 914 -38.39 -29.14 -3.53
N THR A 915 -38.63 -29.82 -4.67
CA THR A 915 -37.58 -30.53 -5.41
C THR A 915 -37.70 -30.28 -6.91
N PRO A 916 -36.62 -30.50 -7.70
CA PRO A 916 -36.71 -30.56 -9.15
C PRO A 916 -37.68 -31.66 -9.60
N ALA A 917 -38.19 -31.55 -10.83
CA ALA A 917 -39.04 -32.56 -11.44
C ALA A 917 -38.20 -33.73 -11.99
N ILE A 918 -37.99 -34.76 -11.17
CA ILE A 918 -37.16 -35.93 -11.52
C ILE A 918 -37.96 -36.92 -12.37
N ALA A 919 -37.32 -37.51 -13.38
CA ALA A 919 -37.98 -38.41 -14.33
C ALA A 919 -38.12 -39.84 -13.75
N GLY A 920 -39.32 -40.16 -13.25
CA GLY A 920 -39.70 -41.53 -12.88
C GLY A 920 -39.65 -41.86 -11.39
N GLY A 921 -39.40 -40.87 -10.52
CA GLY A 921 -39.41 -41.03 -9.07
C GLY A 921 -39.51 -39.70 -8.33
N VAL A 922 -39.38 -39.74 -7.01
CA VAL A 922 -39.44 -38.61 -6.06
C VAL A 922 -38.35 -38.75 -4.99
N LEU A 923 -38.00 -37.65 -4.33
CA LEU A 923 -37.15 -37.69 -3.13
C LEU A 923 -38.04 -37.79 -1.88
N VAL A 924 -37.90 -38.87 -1.13
CA VAL A 924 -38.65 -39.15 0.10
C VAL A 924 -37.77 -38.83 1.32
N PRO A 925 -38.19 -37.91 2.22
CA PRO A 925 -37.42 -37.57 3.41
C PRO A 925 -37.58 -38.63 4.51
N ARG A 926 -36.47 -38.97 5.19
CA ARG A 926 -36.47 -39.72 6.45
C ARG A 926 -35.74 -38.91 7.52
N TYR A 927 -36.38 -38.70 8.67
CA TYR A 927 -35.82 -37.92 9.78
C TYR A 927 -35.42 -38.87 10.91
N ALA A 928 -34.13 -39.14 11.04
CA ALA A 928 -33.57 -39.83 12.20
C ALA A 928 -33.41 -38.85 13.38
N GLY A 929 -32.86 -39.33 14.50
CA GLY A 929 -32.69 -38.49 15.71
C GLY A 929 -31.72 -37.31 15.52
N ASN A 930 -30.79 -37.42 14.58
CA ASN A 930 -29.64 -36.51 14.40
C ASN A 930 -29.36 -36.17 12.92
N GLU A 931 -30.19 -36.60 11.98
CA GLU A 931 -29.91 -36.47 10.54
C GLU A 931 -31.20 -36.54 9.70
N LEU A 932 -31.22 -35.82 8.59
CA LEU A 932 -32.23 -35.89 7.54
C LEU A 932 -31.57 -36.40 6.26
N THR A 933 -32.09 -37.52 5.76
CA THR A 933 -31.67 -38.10 4.49
C THR A 933 -32.83 -38.11 3.51
N LEU A 934 -32.57 -37.69 2.27
CA LEU A 934 -33.51 -37.78 1.15
C LEU A 934 -33.18 -39.03 0.35
N PHE A 935 -34.15 -39.92 0.17
CA PHE A 935 -33.99 -41.17 -0.62
C PHE A 935 -34.72 -41.04 -1.95
N PHE A 936 -34.09 -41.44 -3.06
CA PHE A 936 -34.79 -41.46 -4.36
C PHE A 936 -35.58 -42.77 -4.54
N ALA A 937 -36.89 -42.64 -4.75
CA ALA A 937 -37.86 -43.74 -4.76
C ALA A 937 -38.85 -43.60 -5.92
N GLY A 938 -39.53 -44.67 -6.33
CA GLY A 938 -40.54 -44.65 -7.39
C GLY A 938 -41.78 -43.81 -7.05
N SER A 939 -42.17 -43.76 -5.77
CA SER A 939 -43.21 -42.87 -5.22
C SER A 939 -43.15 -42.85 -3.67
N GLU A 940 -43.97 -42.06 -2.97
CA GLU A 940 -43.89 -41.97 -1.49
C GLU A 940 -44.15 -43.30 -0.75
N ALA A 941 -44.86 -44.24 -1.39
CA ALA A 941 -45.14 -45.57 -0.85
C ALA A 941 -44.14 -46.65 -1.25
N ASP A 942 -43.09 -46.30 -2.00
CA ASP A 942 -41.90 -47.13 -2.20
C ASP A 942 -40.99 -46.85 -0.98
N LEU A 943 -40.98 -47.82 -0.06
CA LEU A 943 -40.40 -47.73 1.28
C LEU A 943 -39.12 -48.57 1.42
N ASP A 944 -38.92 -49.59 0.56
CA ASP A 944 -37.63 -50.28 0.44
C ASP A 944 -36.70 -49.69 -0.63
N PHE A 945 -37.22 -48.74 -1.41
CA PHE A 945 -36.53 -47.92 -2.41
C PHE A 945 -36.02 -48.72 -3.63
N ASP A 946 -36.65 -49.86 -3.97
CA ASP A 946 -36.30 -50.65 -5.17
C ASP A 946 -36.89 -50.10 -6.48
N GLY A 947 -37.77 -49.11 -6.40
CA GLY A 947 -38.46 -48.47 -7.53
C GLY A 947 -39.87 -48.99 -7.80
N VAL A 948 -40.38 -50.01 -7.07
CA VAL A 948 -41.73 -50.57 -7.29
C VAL A 948 -42.52 -50.86 -6.00
N VAL A 949 -43.51 -50.00 -5.72
CA VAL A 949 -44.51 -50.22 -4.65
C VAL A 949 -45.08 -51.65 -4.69
N GLY A 950 -44.77 -52.42 -3.65
CA GLY A 950 -44.81 -53.87 -3.59
C GLY A 950 -45.07 -54.44 -2.18
N PRO A 951 -44.94 -55.77 -2.00
CA PRO A 951 -45.16 -56.43 -0.71
C PRO A 951 -44.07 -56.17 0.35
N GLN A 952 -42.89 -55.69 -0.06
CA GLN A 952 -41.79 -55.39 0.85
C GLN A 952 -42.03 -54.09 1.62
N ASP A 953 -42.53 -53.05 0.96
CA ASP A 953 -42.96 -51.80 1.62
C ASP A 953 -44.03 -52.07 2.68
N LEU A 954 -44.98 -52.96 2.38
CA LEU A 954 -45.98 -53.38 3.35
C LEU A 954 -45.36 -54.02 4.59
N ALA A 955 -44.23 -54.73 4.44
CA ALA A 955 -43.49 -55.25 5.59
C ALA A 955 -42.86 -54.10 6.40
N ILE A 956 -42.23 -53.12 5.73
CA ILE A 956 -41.63 -51.94 6.37
C ILE A 956 -42.69 -51.11 7.10
N TRP A 957 -43.79 -50.75 6.44
CA TRP A 957 -44.94 -50.10 7.06
C TRP A 957 -45.46 -50.90 8.26
N SER A 958 -45.65 -52.22 8.12
CA SER A 958 -46.18 -53.04 9.20
C SER A 958 -45.23 -53.16 10.41
N SER A 959 -43.93 -52.96 10.19
CA SER A 959 -42.92 -52.92 11.26
C SER A 959 -42.82 -51.56 11.96
N SER A 960 -43.20 -50.48 11.25
CA SER A 960 -43.23 -49.11 11.76
C SER A 960 -44.61 -48.69 12.30
N TYR A 961 -45.66 -49.47 12.05
CA TYR A 961 -47.04 -49.10 12.41
C TYR A 961 -47.22 -48.78 13.90
N GLY A 962 -47.56 -47.52 14.19
CA GLY A 962 -47.70 -47.00 15.55
C GLY A 962 -46.44 -46.38 16.16
N GLY A 963 -45.36 -46.18 15.39
CA GLY A 963 -44.17 -45.46 15.88
C GLY A 963 -43.17 -45.05 14.79
N GLY A 964 -42.85 -43.75 14.73
CA GLY A 964 -41.88 -43.19 13.79
C GLY A 964 -42.41 -43.03 12.36
N ASP A 965 -41.52 -42.61 11.46
CA ASP A 965 -41.78 -42.27 10.06
C ASP A 965 -41.21 -43.29 9.05
N GLY A 966 -40.76 -44.46 9.53
CA GLY A 966 -40.21 -45.52 8.67
C GLY A 966 -41.23 -46.11 7.68
N GLY A 967 -42.53 -45.94 7.93
CA GLY A 967 -43.61 -46.27 7.00
C GLY A 967 -44.57 -45.10 6.74
N ASP A 968 -44.13 -43.87 7.01
CA ASP A 968 -44.89 -42.64 6.73
C ASP A 968 -44.85 -42.35 5.22
N VAL A 969 -46.04 -42.13 4.65
CA VAL A 969 -46.33 -42.04 3.20
C VAL A 969 -47.14 -40.77 2.88
N ASP A 970 -47.90 -40.19 3.81
CA ASP A 970 -48.41 -38.81 3.66
C ASP A 970 -47.47 -37.73 4.21
N LEU A 971 -46.36 -38.14 4.82
CA LEU A 971 -45.31 -37.32 5.41
C LEU A 971 -45.77 -36.51 6.65
N ASN A 972 -46.83 -36.96 7.35
CA ASN A 972 -47.32 -36.32 8.57
C ASN A 972 -46.39 -36.47 9.80
N GLY A 973 -45.38 -37.34 9.72
CA GLY A 973 -44.45 -37.68 10.80
C GLY A 973 -44.83 -38.90 11.63
N THR A 974 -45.89 -39.64 11.27
CA THR A 974 -46.32 -40.86 11.98
C THR A 974 -46.82 -41.94 11.02
N THR A 975 -46.33 -43.17 11.20
CA THR A 975 -46.80 -44.35 10.46
C THR A 975 -48.12 -44.87 11.04
N ASP A 976 -49.24 -44.59 10.37
CA ASP A 976 -50.60 -44.92 10.82
C ASP A 976 -51.45 -45.63 9.72
N GLY A 977 -52.78 -45.65 9.87
CA GLY A 977 -53.68 -46.29 8.90
C GLY A 977 -53.92 -45.51 7.61
N ASN A 978 -53.59 -44.22 7.55
CA ASN A 978 -53.71 -43.39 6.36
C ASN A 978 -52.60 -43.75 5.34
N ASP A 979 -51.39 -44.02 5.82
CA ASP A 979 -50.25 -44.48 5.02
C ASP A 979 -50.55 -45.82 4.36
N PHE A 980 -51.11 -46.78 5.10
CA PHE A 980 -51.57 -48.05 4.53
C PHE A 980 -52.59 -47.85 3.40
N LEU A 981 -53.49 -46.85 3.54
CA LEU A 981 -54.46 -46.51 2.52
C LEU A 981 -53.83 -45.77 1.33
N LEU A 982 -52.70 -45.08 1.49
CA LEU A 982 -51.91 -44.52 0.40
C LEU A 982 -51.09 -45.58 -0.32
N TRP A 983 -50.31 -46.38 0.41
CA TRP A 983 -49.61 -47.55 -0.11
C TRP A 983 -50.56 -48.47 -0.88
N GLN A 984 -51.74 -48.79 -0.34
CA GLN A 984 -52.73 -49.60 -1.03
C GLN A 984 -53.22 -48.96 -2.34
N ARG A 985 -53.34 -47.62 -2.41
CA ARG A 985 -53.71 -46.90 -3.64
C ARG A 985 -52.57 -46.92 -4.66
N GLN A 986 -51.32 -46.69 -4.24
CA GLN A 986 -50.15 -46.68 -5.13
C GLN A 986 -49.83 -48.10 -5.63
N TYR A 987 -49.86 -49.12 -4.76
CA TYR A 987 -49.76 -50.55 -5.10
C TYR A 987 -50.85 -51.01 -6.09
N ALA A 988 -52.09 -50.53 -5.93
CA ALA A 988 -53.16 -50.82 -6.88
C ALA A 988 -52.93 -50.14 -8.24
N ALA A 989 -52.31 -48.97 -8.28
CA ALA A 989 -51.97 -48.26 -9.52
C ALA A 989 -50.77 -48.87 -10.26
N SER A 990 -49.73 -49.30 -9.55
CA SER A 990 -48.60 -50.06 -10.14
C SER A 990 -49.10 -51.39 -10.72
N SER A 991 -49.91 -52.12 -9.95
CA SER A 991 -50.58 -53.36 -10.38
C SER A 991 -51.49 -53.16 -11.61
N ALA A 992 -52.23 -52.06 -11.67
CA ALA A 992 -53.11 -51.75 -12.80
C ALA A 992 -52.31 -51.45 -14.08
N SER A 993 -51.19 -50.74 -13.98
CA SER A 993 -50.32 -50.42 -15.12
C SER A 993 -49.73 -51.69 -15.77
N GLN A 994 -49.35 -52.70 -14.98
CA GLN A 994 -48.88 -53.98 -15.53
C GLN A 994 -49.97 -54.72 -16.34
N SER A 995 -51.25 -54.55 -16.01
CA SER A 995 -52.36 -55.24 -16.71
C SER A 995 -52.55 -54.80 -18.17
N LEU A 996 -52.04 -53.62 -18.55
CA LEU A 996 -52.13 -53.10 -19.92
C LEU A 996 -51.04 -53.63 -20.86
N LEU A 997 -49.95 -54.18 -20.32
CA LEU A 997 -48.82 -54.68 -21.13
C LEU A 997 -48.99 -56.13 -21.63
N THR A 998 -50.06 -56.84 -21.22
CA THR A 998 -50.33 -58.22 -21.65
C THR A 998 -51.60 -58.37 -22.49
N THR A 999 -51.68 -57.65 -23.62
CA THR A 999 -52.59 -58.00 -24.72
C THR A 999 -51.79 -58.27 -26.01
N PRO A 1000 -51.32 -59.52 -26.24
CA PRO A 1000 -50.79 -59.90 -27.55
C PRO A 1000 -51.94 -59.93 -28.57
N GLU A 1001 -51.84 -59.16 -29.65
CA GLU A 1001 -52.74 -59.36 -30.79
C GLU A 1001 -52.55 -60.78 -31.36
N PRO A 1002 -53.63 -61.57 -31.56
CA PRO A 1002 -53.51 -62.88 -32.17
C PRO A 1002 -53.12 -62.71 -33.65
N VAL A 1003 -51.91 -63.17 -34.02
CA VAL A 1003 -51.27 -62.97 -35.34
C VAL A 1003 -52.00 -63.73 -36.46
N SER A 1004 -53.19 -63.26 -36.78
CA SER A 1004 -54.19 -63.93 -37.62
C SER A 1004 -53.85 -63.90 -39.11
N LEU A 1005 -52.83 -63.13 -39.52
CA LEU A 1005 -52.28 -63.14 -40.88
C LEU A 1005 -51.12 -64.11 -41.11
N ALA A 1006 -50.40 -64.56 -40.07
CA ALA A 1006 -49.27 -65.47 -40.25
C ALA A 1006 -49.70 -66.92 -40.51
N LEU A 1007 -50.79 -67.35 -39.86
CA LEU A 1007 -51.35 -68.71 -40.01
C LEU A 1007 -52.06 -68.95 -41.35
N ALA A 1008 -52.37 -67.89 -42.11
CA ALA A 1008 -53.05 -68.00 -43.41
C ALA A 1008 -52.15 -68.49 -44.55
N MET A 1009 -50.81 -68.38 -44.45
CA MET A 1009 -49.88 -68.70 -45.55
C MET A 1009 -49.10 -70.02 -45.39
N CYS A 1010 -49.16 -70.69 -44.24
CA CYS A 1010 -48.45 -71.97 -44.03
C CYS A 1010 -49.26 -73.23 -44.39
N ALA A 1011 -50.55 -73.08 -44.74
CA ALA A 1011 -51.47 -74.21 -44.96
C ALA A 1011 -51.69 -74.62 -46.43
N ALA A 1012 -50.93 -74.06 -47.38
CA ALA A 1012 -51.26 -74.13 -48.82
C ALA A 1012 -50.10 -74.54 -49.77
N ALA A 1013 -49.10 -75.29 -49.29
CA ALA A 1013 -47.98 -75.77 -50.14
C ALA A 1013 -47.39 -77.13 -49.69
N SER A 1014 -48.17 -78.21 -49.80
CA SER A 1014 -47.64 -79.58 -49.68
C SER A 1014 -48.30 -80.53 -50.69
N SER A 1015 -48.13 -80.22 -51.98
CA SER A 1015 -48.51 -81.08 -53.11
C SER A 1015 -47.94 -80.60 -54.45
N TYR A 1016 -47.23 -81.49 -55.16
CA TYR A 1016 -46.73 -81.40 -56.56
C TYR A 1016 -45.78 -80.22 -56.92
N VAL A 1017 -44.56 -80.38 -57.46
CA VAL A 1017 -43.92 -81.31 -58.43
C VAL A 1017 -44.14 -80.91 -59.90
N VAL A 1018 -43.02 -80.85 -60.67
CA VAL A 1018 -42.84 -80.38 -62.08
C VAL A 1018 -42.91 -78.85 -62.27
N GLY A 1019 -41.98 -78.17 -62.97
CA GLY A 1019 -40.67 -78.61 -63.49
C GLY A 1019 -40.03 -77.66 -64.55
N PHE A 1020 -38.71 -77.86 -64.79
CA PHE A 1020 -37.88 -77.38 -65.93
C PHE A 1020 -37.57 -75.88 -66.16
N ALA A 1021 -36.26 -75.62 -66.40
CA ALA A 1021 -35.67 -74.57 -67.27
C ALA A 1021 -35.75 -73.08 -66.82
N ARG A 1022 -34.79 -72.17 -67.11
CA ARG A 1022 -33.48 -72.25 -67.82
C ARG A 1022 -32.57 -71.03 -67.49
N ARG A 1023 -31.24 -71.23 -67.55
CA ARG A 1023 -30.14 -70.26 -67.89
C ARG A 1023 -29.73 -69.10 -66.93
N ARG A 1024 -28.51 -69.29 -66.38
CA ARG A 1024 -27.38 -68.33 -66.10
C ARG A 1024 -27.00 -67.38 -67.27
N PRO A 1025 -26.00 -66.45 -67.15
CA PRO A 1025 -25.50 -65.64 -66.00
C PRO A 1025 -25.03 -64.18 -66.35
N GLY A 1026 -24.58 -63.41 -65.35
CA GLY A 1026 -23.64 -62.26 -65.51
C GLY A 1026 -23.84 -61.14 -64.47
N ALA A 1027 -22.82 -60.45 -63.93
CA ALA A 1027 -21.37 -60.59 -64.02
C ALA A 1027 -20.66 -60.11 -62.71
N ARG A 1028 -19.34 -60.29 -62.59
CA ARG A 1028 -18.52 -59.99 -61.37
C ARG A 1028 -17.91 -58.58 -61.42
N ARG A 1029 -17.47 -58.05 -60.26
CA ARG A 1029 -16.04 -57.71 -59.99
C ARG A 1029 -15.65 -57.80 -58.50
N PHE A 1030 -14.48 -58.42 -58.25
CA PHE A 1030 -13.44 -58.31 -57.19
C PHE A 1030 -13.81 -57.90 -55.74
N ARG A 1031 -13.41 -58.58 -54.64
CA ARG A 1031 -12.10 -59.17 -54.16
C ARG A 1031 -11.04 -58.10 -53.79
N HIS A 1032 -10.22 -58.19 -52.73
CA HIS A 1032 -10.05 -59.02 -51.48
C HIS A 1032 -8.96 -58.31 -50.63
N ALA A 1033 -8.60 -58.61 -49.36
CA ALA A 1033 -8.91 -59.68 -48.37
C ALA A 1033 -9.38 -59.00 -47.03
N ARG A 1034 -9.19 -59.35 -45.72
CA ARG A 1034 -8.53 -60.38 -44.87
C ARG A 1034 -6.98 -60.39 -44.78
N CYS A 1035 -6.31 -60.76 -43.68
CA CYS A 1035 -6.65 -61.39 -42.38
C CYS A 1035 -6.37 -60.44 -41.18
N ARG A 1036 -7.00 -60.53 -39.98
CA ARG A 1036 -6.95 -61.57 -38.91
C ARG A 1036 -5.54 -61.71 -38.28
N ALA A 1037 -5.35 -61.80 -36.96
CA ALA A 1037 -6.28 -61.84 -35.80
C ALA A 1037 -5.54 -61.57 -34.45
N THR A 1038 -6.27 -61.67 -33.31
CA THR A 1038 -5.80 -62.08 -31.94
C THR A 1038 -4.77 -61.20 -31.21
N GLU A 1039 -4.77 -61.03 -29.88
CA GLU A 1039 -5.77 -61.27 -28.81
C GLU A 1039 -5.28 -60.56 -27.52
N ILE A 1040 -6.21 -60.20 -26.63
CA ILE A 1040 -6.08 -60.05 -25.16
C ILE A 1040 -4.75 -59.51 -24.60
N ALA A 1041 -4.77 -58.24 -24.19
CA ALA A 1041 -4.53 -57.84 -22.79
C ALA A 1041 -5.46 -56.65 -22.49
#